data_AF-A0AA44JWW3-F1
#
_entry.id   AF-A0AA44JWW3-F1
#
_cell.length_a   1.000
_cell.length_b   1.000
_cell.length_c   1.000
_cell.angle_alpha   90.00
_cell.angle_beta   90.00
_cell.angle_gamma   90.00
#
_symmetry.space_group_name_H-M   'P 1'
#
loop_
_entity.id
_entity.type
_entity.pdbx_description
1 polymer ?
#
loop_
_entity_poly.entity_id
_entity_poly.type
_entity_poly.pdbx_seq_one_letter_code
_entity_poly.pdbx_strand_id
1 'polypeptide(L)'
;MLPLFRFVALWLLVIFALPAIADDSNTGLTKSLIDARRLVRITPLQSKNKARTYLNNISNPSHQENYSTSPVKREMTPISKANNKIYAYQTIGIADYILGNYRSSLSSIDRSISIADAHHLVVRETESKILKVSLLWKMTQDIRKVEAPLKSIEDKLNDSHIKGAKKDRLEYRLSLTHAKIYSDLGKNEIAEKSFIDAKRHAKALSSYEEGLEASLQLGKHYLKIHHLSSALKELIESYWLAIGKDDAQYIARANNLLADLYFERQIYAKAQEHLSQAASYYGNYDQSPLFATVLRKLADVYFIQGRYNLALVHYFNVLDLELAEKDLNKIIELRLKLTETYLNLYNFTLAQRYLSRATELLDYTDIKAQRIQATLLTARLDFLKKQPEKAEKLAQDALQSAQQLDNKEIQLKALSLLHRITKSIDKDTESLHYLEEYNQLTAINLEDKNDLLSRTFLDQVTSIEQSLHYKDQAGEFTVLKENYSKTKTLTLFLGIFSTVLFFLLVVNSRRSNHKQQLLDELSKELYTHPRSGLKNLRMLTQKLPDSLNRSTMNYEQWRFGQLIDEPLNDRLKFALIDIPMLTDIYTKHGYKVGRAEEKAFGEHISNCLTAGSRLYHLSDRSFLYIEPNPEKLHQPELIFEQFKQIINSFETKYDVNRMLSVSIADYPFLPRAYTAINDEDLIDLLLLASDICTTLVQMEDKSQWVSFTAIPLAPAAYFAQDNMRQSCLNAIRNGLIKVHTSGNEDNLTIILESSAKDESLE
;
A
#
# COMPACT_ATOMS: atom_id res chain seq x y z
N MET A 1 -29.01 10.40 25.28
CA MET A 1 -28.22 9.35 24.59
C MET A 1 -27.80 9.72 23.16
N LEU A 2 -28.53 10.57 22.42
CA LEU A 2 -28.08 11.05 21.10
C LEU A 2 -26.88 12.02 21.06
N PRO A 3 -26.62 12.91 22.05
CA PRO A 3 -25.56 13.92 21.90
C PRO A 3 -24.14 13.36 22.12
N LEU A 4 -23.99 12.27 22.86
CA LEU A 4 -22.70 11.63 23.11
C LEU A 4 -22.11 10.99 21.84
N PHE A 5 -22.98 10.49 20.95
CA PHE A 5 -22.59 9.78 19.73
C PHE A 5 -21.97 10.70 18.66
N ARG A 6 -22.41 11.96 18.59
CA ARG A 6 -21.84 12.94 17.64
C ARG A 6 -20.47 13.45 18.07
N PHE A 7 -20.22 13.55 19.37
CA PHE A 7 -18.93 14.02 19.90
C PHE A 7 -17.79 13.00 19.70
N VAL A 8 -18.08 11.71 19.82
CA VAL A 8 -17.08 10.64 19.62
C VAL A 8 -16.71 10.49 18.14
N ALA A 9 -17.68 10.63 17.23
CA ALA A 9 -17.43 10.58 15.78
C ALA A 9 -16.58 11.77 15.28
N LEU A 10 -16.75 12.96 15.89
CA LEU A 10 -15.97 14.15 15.53
C LEU A 10 -14.50 14.04 15.98
N TRP A 11 -14.25 13.43 17.14
CA TRP A 11 -12.88 13.22 17.66
C TRP A 11 -12.07 12.20 16.86
N LEU A 12 -12.72 11.15 16.34
CA LEU A 12 -12.07 10.14 15.48
C LEU A 12 -11.63 10.71 14.11
N LEU A 13 -12.31 11.73 13.61
CA LEU A 13 -11.96 12.41 12.35
C LEU A 13 -10.77 13.38 12.48
N VAL A 14 -10.58 13.99 13.65
CA VAL A 14 -9.48 14.95 13.89
C VAL A 14 -8.14 14.24 14.13
N ILE A 15 -8.16 13.01 14.67
CA ILE A 15 -6.94 12.22 14.91
C ILE A 15 -6.31 11.68 13.61
N PHE A 16 -7.09 11.53 12.54
CA PHE A 16 -6.60 11.07 11.23
C PHE A 16 -6.06 12.19 10.31
N ALA A 17 -6.13 13.46 10.72
CA ALA A 17 -5.81 14.61 9.87
C ALA A 17 -4.54 15.39 10.25
N LEU A 18 -3.68 14.86 11.12
CA LEU A 18 -2.37 15.46 11.39
C LEU A 18 -1.34 14.97 10.37
N PRO A 19 -0.91 15.80 9.40
CA PRO A 19 0.22 15.44 8.55
C PRO A 19 1.46 15.31 9.43
N ALA A 20 2.19 14.21 9.26
CA ALA A 20 3.49 14.00 9.87
C ALA A 20 4.43 15.16 9.47
N ILE A 21 4.89 15.91 10.48
CA ILE A 21 5.96 16.90 10.30
C ILE A 21 7.24 16.11 10.05
N ALA A 22 7.60 15.97 8.77
CA ALA A 22 8.84 15.34 8.35
C ALA A 22 10.04 16.26 8.66
N ASP A 23 11.09 15.65 9.20
CA ASP A 23 12.30 16.28 9.70
C ASP A 23 13.13 16.94 8.58
N ASP A 24 13.50 18.20 8.80
CA ASP A 24 13.85 19.19 7.78
C ASP A 24 15.37 19.25 7.53
N SER A 25 15.97 18.12 7.08
CA SER A 25 17.43 18.03 6.93
C SER A 25 17.95 17.96 5.49
N ASN A 26 17.07 17.75 4.48
CA ASN A 26 17.42 17.61 3.05
C ASN A 26 16.44 18.27 2.05
N THR A 27 15.47 19.05 2.52
CA THR A 27 14.27 19.50 1.76
C THR A 27 14.49 20.58 0.70
N GLY A 28 15.75 20.96 0.38
CA GLY A 28 16.06 22.01 -0.61
C GLY A 28 17.03 21.63 -1.73
N LEU A 29 17.67 20.45 -1.66
CA LEU A 29 18.63 19.99 -2.67
C LEU A 29 17.92 19.29 -3.82
N THR A 30 18.42 19.51 -5.03
CA THR A 30 17.88 18.88 -6.23
C THR A 30 18.31 17.42 -6.30
N LYS A 31 17.42 16.52 -6.75
CA LYS A 31 17.75 15.09 -6.88
C LYS A 31 18.98 14.89 -7.78
N SER A 32 19.06 15.64 -8.87
CA SER A 32 20.21 15.64 -9.80
C SER A 32 21.54 15.92 -9.09
N LEU A 33 21.58 16.87 -8.15
CA LEU A 33 22.78 17.18 -7.39
C LEU A 33 23.12 16.12 -6.35
N ILE A 34 22.12 15.57 -5.65
CA ILE A 34 22.34 14.48 -4.68
C ILE A 34 22.94 13.27 -5.41
N ASP A 35 22.39 12.91 -6.57
CA ASP A 35 22.91 11.84 -7.43
C ASP A 35 24.33 12.16 -7.92
N ALA A 36 24.60 13.41 -8.32
CA ALA A 36 25.94 13.85 -8.70
C ALA A 36 26.93 13.69 -7.53
N ARG A 37 26.54 14.02 -6.30
CA ARG A 37 27.40 13.88 -5.13
C ARG A 37 27.74 12.43 -4.83
N ARG A 38 26.76 11.53 -4.89
CA ARG A 38 26.96 10.09 -4.67
C ARG A 38 27.99 9.51 -5.64
N LEU A 39 27.95 9.96 -6.89
CA LEU A 39 28.88 9.57 -7.95
C LEU A 39 30.28 10.17 -7.81
N VAL A 40 30.50 11.22 -7.00
CA VAL A 40 31.76 11.99 -7.03
C VAL A 40 33.00 11.15 -6.75
N ARG A 41 32.88 10.12 -5.91
CA ARG A 41 33.99 9.22 -5.56
C ARG A 41 34.10 8.00 -6.48
N ILE A 42 33.05 7.70 -7.25
CA ILE A 42 32.95 6.53 -8.13
C ILE A 42 33.26 6.94 -9.57
N THR A 43 32.52 7.90 -10.13
CA THR A 43 32.71 8.46 -11.47
C THR A 43 32.85 9.98 -11.40
N PRO A 44 34.04 10.49 -11.02
CA PRO A 44 34.25 11.93 -10.79
C PRO A 44 33.94 12.77 -12.04
N LEU A 45 34.25 12.27 -13.25
CA LEU A 45 33.97 12.97 -14.50
C LEU A 45 32.46 13.12 -14.76
N GLN A 46 31.68 12.04 -14.60
CA GLN A 46 30.23 12.07 -14.75
C GLN A 46 29.57 12.97 -13.69
N SER A 47 30.03 12.87 -12.44
CA SER A 47 29.60 13.74 -11.34
C SER A 47 29.83 15.23 -11.66
N LYS A 48 31.03 15.57 -12.14
CA LYS A 48 31.38 16.93 -12.58
C LYS A 48 30.49 17.42 -13.72
N ASN A 49 30.24 16.58 -14.72
CA ASN A 49 29.39 16.93 -15.84
C ASN A 49 27.95 17.20 -15.39
N LYS A 50 27.36 16.33 -14.55
CA LYS A 50 26.03 16.56 -13.97
C LYS A 50 25.95 17.88 -13.19
N ALA A 51 26.94 18.17 -12.35
CA ALA A 51 26.99 19.41 -11.57
C ALA A 51 27.16 20.66 -12.47
N ARG A 52 27.94 20.57 -13.57
CA ARG A 52 28.08 21.65 -14.55
C ARG A 52 26.80 21.88 -15.35
N THR A 53 26.15 20.83 -15.81
CA THR A 53 24.86 20.93 -16.51
C THR A 53 23.84 21.62 -15.63
N TYR A 54 23.78 21.27 -14.33
CA TYR A 54 22.94 21.96 -13.37
C TYR A 54 23.21 23.48 -13.28
N LEU A 55 24.49 23.88 -13.17
CA LEU A 55 24.87 25.29 -13.11
C LEU A 55 24.52 26.06 -14.40
N ASN A 56 24.72 25.44 -15.57
CA ASN A 56 24.38 26.03 -16.86
C ASN A 56 22.85 26.21 -16.98
N ASN A 57 22.09 25.21 -16.56
CA ASN A 57 20.63 25.20 -16.63
C ASN A 57 19.98 26.28 -15.75
N ILE A 58 20.51 26.53 -14.55
CA ILE A 58 20.04 27.64 -13.69
C ILE A 58 20.32 29.02 -14.30
N SER A 59 21.34 29.11 -15.16
CA SER A 59 21.69 30.37 -15.82
C SER A 59 20.67 30.74 -16.91
N ASN A 60 19.81 29.79 -17.33
CA ASN A 60 18.71 30.04 -18.26
C ASN A 60 17.44 30.49 -17.51
N PRO A 61 16.83 31.63 -17.87
CA PRO A 61 15.65 32.18 -17.19
C PRO A 61 14.38 31.32 -17.34
N SER A 62 14.36 30.35 -18.26
CA SER A 62 13.21 29.47 -18.55
C SER A 62 13.23 28.12 -17.82
N HIS A 63 14.28 27.80 -17.03
CA HIS A 63 14.43 26.46 -16.48
C HIS A 63 13.75 26.29 -15.12
N GLN A 64 12.65 25.52 -15.09
CA GLN A 64 11.97 25.06 -13.87
C GLN A 64 12.21 23.55 -13.69
N GLU A 65 13.07 23.17 -12.76
CA GLU A 65 13.21 21.76 -12.34
C GLU A 65 12.27 21.47 -11.16
N ASN A 66 11.71 20.26 -11.10
CA ASN A 66 10.89 19.81 -9.98
C ASN A 66 11.78 19.41 -8.79
N TYR A 67 11.59 20.06 -7.63
CA TYR A 67 12.43 19.85 -6.44
C TYR A 67 11.74 19.10 -5.29
N SER A 68 10.49 18.65 -5.47
CA SER A 68 9.75 17.94 -4.42
C SER A 68 9.41 16.51 -4.84
N THR A 69 9.41 15.59 -3.87
CA THR A 69 8.82 14.25 -3.99
C THR A 69 7.27 14.29 -3.98
N SER A 70 6.68 15.48 -3.84
CA SER A 70 5.25 15.74 -3.94
C SER A 70 4.84 16.18 -5.36
N PRO A 71 3.57 15.97 -5.75
CA PRO A 71 3.06 16.37 -7.07
C PRO A 71 2.94 17.89 -7.28
N VAL A 72 3.27 18.72 -6.26
CA VAL A 72 3.15 20.18 -6.32
C VAL A 72 4.44 20.80 -6.84
N LYS A 73 4.37 21.43 -8.01
CA LYS A 73 5.45 22.27 -8.55
C LYS A 73 5.60 23.52 -7.67
N ARG A 74 6.74 23.68 -6.98
CA ARG A 74 7.08 24.90 -6.23
C ARG A 74 8.32 25.54 -6.83
N GLU A 75 8.30 26.86 -7.00
CA GLU A 75 9.46 27.64 -7.43
C GLU A 75 10.55 27.67 -6.34
N MET A 76 11.80 27.65 -6.77
CA MET A 76 12.95 27.59 -5.85
C MET A 76 13.28 28.97 -5.30
N THR A 77 13.30 29.11 -3.97
CA THR A 77 13.65 30.37 -3.31
C THR A 77 15.08 30.81 -3.64
N PRO A 78 15.40 32.12 -3.59
CA PRO A 78 16.76 32.61 -3.83
C PRO A 78 17.81 31.95 -2.93
N ILE A 79 17.47 31.68 -1.67
CA ILE A 79 18.33 30.98 -0.70
C ILE A 79 18.56 29.53 -1.12
N SER A 80 17.51 28.82 -1.58
CA SER A 80 17.65 27.44 -2.08
C SER A 80 18.50 27.38 -3.36
N LYS A 81 18.32 28.35 -4.28
CA LYS A 81 19.20 28.49 -5.46
C LYS A 81 20.66 28.72 -5.07
N ALA A 82 20.93 29.57 -4.08
CA ALA A 82 22.28 29.78 -3.56
C ALA A 82 22.87 28.50 -2.94
N ASN A 83 22.11 27.81 -2.09
CA ASN A 83 22.52 26.52 -1.50
C ASN A 83 22.89 25.48 -2.56
N ASN A 84 22.08 25.35 -3.60
CA ASN A 84 22.31 24.37 -4.66
C ASN A 84 23.51 24.73 -5.53
N LYS A 85 23.75 26.03 -5.81
CA LYS A 85 24.98 26.50 -6.48
C LYS A 85 26.22 26.17 -5.65
N ILE A 86 26.20 26.42 -4.33
CA ILE A 86 27.31 26.08 -3.43
C ILE A 86 27.59 24.58 -3.49
N TYR A 87 26.55 23.75 -3.39
CA TYR A 87 26.69 22.30 -3.43
C TYR A 87 27.23 21.77 -4.76
N ALA A 88 26.81 22.36 -5.88
CA ALA A 88 27.32 22.04 -7.20
C ALA A 88 28.83 22.36 -7.32
N TYR A 89 29.25 23.56 -6.90
CA TYR A 89 30.66 23.94 -6.89
C TYR A 89 31.51 23.08 -5.94
N GLN A 90 30.99 22.73 -4.75
CA GLN A 90 31.65 21.78 -3.85
C GLN A 90 31.85 20.41 -4.51
N THR A 91 30.86 19.93 -5.27
CA THR A 91 30.91 18.64 -5.96
C THR A 91 31.91 18.67 -7.12
N ILE A 92 31.92 19.75 -7.91
CA ILE A 92 32.93 19.99 -8.95
C ILE A 92 34.33 20.05 -8.34
N GLY A 93 34.49 20.75 -7.21
CA GLY A 93 35.79 20.85 -6.53
C GLY A 93 36.34 19.49 -6.13
N ILE A 94 35.52 18.63 -5.51
CA ILE A 94 35.94 17.27 -5.14
C ILE A 94 36.25 16.42 -6.38
N ALA A 95 35.41 16.48 -7.42
CA ALA A 95 35.65 15.75 -8.66
C ALA A 95 36.96 16.19 -9.33
N ASP A 96 37.22 17.50 -9.40
CA ASP A 96 38.46 18.04 -9.97
C ASP A 96 39.69 17.64 -9.17
N TYR A 97 39.61 17.56 -7.85
CA TYR A 97 40.69 17.02 -7.04
C TYR A 97 40.98 15.56 -7.40
N ILE A 98 39.95 14.71 -7.50
CA ILE A 98 40.12 13.29 -7.84
C ILE A 98 40.69 13.12 -9.25
N LEU A 99 40.31 14.00 -10.19
CA LEU A 99 40.83 14.03 -11.56
C LEU A 99 42.22 14.68 -11.70
N GLY A 100 42.87 15.09 -10.60
CA GLY A 100 44.20 15.72 -10.62
C GLY A 100 44.20 17.21 -11.01
N ASN A 101 43.05 17.83 -11.21
CA ASN A 101 42.90 19.24 -11.59
C ASN A 101 42.92 20.17 -10.36
N TYR A 102 44.00 20.18 -9.59
CA TYR A 102 44.08 20.83 -8.27
C TYR A 102 43.75 22.33 -8.28
N ARG A 103 44.19 23.09 -9.30
CA ARG A 103 43.85 24.52 -9.43
C ARG A 103 42.36 24.76 -9.62
N SER A 104 41.73 23.98 -10.51
CA SER A 104 40.27 24.04 -10.77
C SER A 104 39.47 23.63 -9.54
N SER A 105 39.96 22.63 -8.81
CA SER A 105 39.39 22.20 -7.54
C SER A 105 39.32 23.35 -6.54
N LEU A 106 40.46 23.98 -6.25
CA LEU A 106 40.52 25.09 -5.28
C LEU A 106 39.67 26.29 -5.73
N SER A 107 39.74 26.67 -7.01
CA SER A 107 38.92 27.74 -7.57
C SER A 107 37.42 27.49 -7.41
N SER A 108 36.96 26.25 -7.62
CA SER A 108 35.56 25.87 -7.45
C SER A 108 35.11 25.98 -5.98
N ILE A 109 35.95 25.54 -5.04
CA ILE A 109 35.66 25.68 -3.60
C ILE A 109 35.68 27.16 -3.17
N ASP A 110 36.61 27.97 -3.67
CA ASP A 110 36.63 29.41 -3.39
C ASP A 110 35.37 30.10 -3.91
N ARG A 111 34.87 29.66 -5.08
CA ARG A 111 33.58 30.14 -5.58
C ARG A 111 32.44 29.75 -4.66
N SER A 112 32.43 28.52 -4.13
CA SER A 112 31.39 28.09 -3.18
C SER A 112 31.42 28.89 -1.86
N ILE A 113 32.61 29.25 -1.37
CA ILE A 113 32.77 30.15 -0.22
C ILE A 113 32.23 31.54 -0.54
N SER A 114 32.64 32.15 -1.66
CA SER A 114 32.19 33.50 -2.03
C SER A 114 30.68 33.64 -2.17
N ILE A 115 30.00 32.60 -2.70
CA ILE A 115 28.54 32.57 -2.82
C ILE A 115 27.90 32.43 -1.44
N ALA A 116 28.47 31.60 -0.56
CA ALA A 116 27.97 31.47 0.81
C ALA A 116 28.07 32.78 1.59
N ASP A 117 29.20 33.49 1.46
CA ASP A 117 29.44 34.80 2.08
C ASP A 117 28.45 35.85 1.55
N ALA A 118 28.28 35.95 0.21
CA ALA A 118 27.39 36.91 -0.42
C ALA A 118 25.90 36.74 -0.05
N HIS A 119 25.50 35.53 0.35
CA HIS A 119 24.14 35.21 0.78
C HIS A 119 24.01 35.03 2.31
N HIS A 120 25.06 35.35 3.08
CA HIS A 120 25.11 35.21 4.54
C HIS A 120 24.79 33.79 5.06
N LEU A 121 25.20 32.76 4.32
CA LEU A 121 24.95 31.34 4.64
C LEU A 121 26.08 30.74 5.48
N VAL A 122 26.18 31.14 6.75
CA VAL A 122 27.30 30.79 7.66
C VAL A 122 27.59 29.29 7.71
N VAL A 123 26.57 28.43 7.80
CA VAL A 123 26.77 26.97 7.86
C VAL A 123 27.42 26.42 6.59
N ARG A 124 26.99 26.89 5.41
CA ARG A 124 27.52 26.44 4.11
C ARG A 124 28.91 27.02 3.81
N GLU A 125 29.16 28.23 4.29
CA GLU A 125 30.47 28.85 4.27
C GLU A 125 31.48 28.00 5.05
N THR A 126 31.18 27.71 6.33
CA THR A 126 32.03 26.88 7.19
C THR A 126 32.23 25.48 6.62
N GLU A 127 31.16 24.86 6.09
CA GLU A 127 31.23 23.57 5.40
C GLU A 127 32.21 23.59 4.20
N SER A 128 32.18 24.66 3.40
CA SER A 128 33.08 24.84 2.26
C SER A 128 34.52 25.09 2.71
N LYS A 129 34.73 25.83 3.80
CA LYS A 129 36.05 26.06 4.40
C LYS A 129 36.68 24.78 4.94
N ILE A 130 35.91 23.95 5.66
CA ILE A 130 36.37 22.62 6.11
C ILE A 130 36.78 21.76 4.92
N LEU A 131 35.96 21.74 3.86
CA LEU A 131 36.27 21.00 2.64
C LEU A 131 37.55 21.52 1.96
N LYS A 132 37.74 22.85 1.88
CA LYS A 132 38.96 23.47 1.34
C LYS A 132 40.19 23.00 2.11
N VAL A 133 40.15 23.04 3.44
CA VAL A 133 41.25 22.58 4.31
C VAL A 133 41.55 21.10 4.08
N SER A 134 40.52 20.25 4.03
CA SER A 134 40.69 18.82 3.77
C SER A 134 41.34 18.54 2.41
N LEU A 135 40.95 19.28 1.37
CA LEU A 135 41.54 19.14 0.04
C LEU A 135 42.97 19.69 -0.02
N LEU A 136 43.24 20.84 0.61
CA LEU A 136 44.59 21.40 0.70
C LEU A 136 45.55 20.44 1.40
N TRP A 137 45.14 19.85 2.52
CA TRP A 137 45.92 18.83 3.21
C TRP A 137 46.27 17.67 2.28
N LYS A 138 45.28 17.13 1.58
CA LYS A 138 45.50 16.02 0.65
C LYS A 138 46.42 16.38 -0.53
N MET A 139 46.38 17.62 -1.00
CA MET A 139 47.21 18.10 -2.09
C MET A 139 48.66 18.37 -1.66
N THR A 140 48.88 18.90 -0.46
CA THR A 140 50.20 19.42 -0.06
C THR A 140 50.89 18.66 1.07
N GLN A 141 50.14 17.93 1.90
CA GLN A 141 50.62 17.29 3.14
C GLN A 141 51.46 18.21 4.05
N ASP A 142 51.20 19.53 3.97
CA ASP A 142 51.96 20.56 4.69
C ASP A 142 51.06 21.18 5.76
N ILE A 143 51.36 20.89 7.03
CA ILE A 143 50.55 21.30 8.19
C ILE A 143 50.45 22.83 8.29
N ARG A 144 51.51 23.55 7.90
CA ARG A 144 51.59 25.02 8.00
C ARG A 144 50.54 25.71 7.15
N LYS A 145 50.09 25.07 6.06
CA LYS A 145 49.07 25.61 5.15
C LYS A 145 47.65 25.41 5.65
N VAL A 146 47.44 24.51 6.59
CA VAL A 146 46.09 24.11 7.06
C VAL A 146 45.82 24.47 8.51
N GLU A 147 46.85 24.63 9.33
CA GLU A 147 46.72 24.90 10.77
C GLU A 147 45.96 26.21 11.08
N ALA A 148 46.39 27.33 10.50
CA ALA A 148 45.74 28.62 10.72
C ALA A 148 44.28 28.67 10.20
N PRO A 149 43.97 28.20 8.97
CA PRO A 149 42.59 28.08 8.51
C PRO A 149 41.73 27.18 9.40
N LEU A 150 42.29 26.09 9.92
CA LEU A 150 41.57 25.13 10.73
C LEU A 150 41.24 25.69 12.11
N LYS A 151 42.19 26.38 12.75
CA LYS A 151 41.95 27.10 14.02
C LYS A 151 40.90 28.20 13.85
N SER A 152 40.96 28.96 12.75
CA SER A 152 39.94 29.98 12.45
C SER A 152 38.52 29.38 12.30
N ILE A 153 38.41 28.16 11.77
CA ILE A 153 37.11 27.45 11.69
C ILE A 153 36.63 27.03 13.08
N GLU A 154 37.51 26.53 13.93
CA GLU A 154 37.19 26.12 15.30
C GLU A 154 36.70 27.30 16.14
N ASP A 155 37.44 28.41 16.13
CA ASP A 155 37.10 29.63 16.85
C ASP A 155 35.71 30.14 16.39
N LYS A 156 35.50 30.22 15.07
CA LYS A 156 34.20 30.64 14.50
C LYS A 156 33.06 29.69 14.87
N LEU A 157 33.31 28.37 14.95
CA LEU A 157 32.29 27.40 15.31
C LEU A 157 31.91 27.50 16.80
N ASN A 158 32.89 27.75 17.67
CA ASN A 158 32.70 27.95 19.11
C ASN A 158 31.95 29.26 19.42
N ASP A 159 32.28 30.34 18.71
CA ASP A 159 31.67 31.66 18.90
C ASP A 159 30.27 31.79 18.25
N SER A 160 29.93 30.89 17.33
CA SER A 160 28.66 30.99 16.59
C SER A 160 27.43 30.56 17.39
N HIS A 161 26.28 31.18 17.11
CA HIS A 161 24.97 30.74 17.62
C HIS A 161 24.43 29.46 16.92
N ILE A 162 25.26 28.70 16.19
CA ILE A 162 24.84 27.48 15.49
C ILE A 162 24.59 26.38 16.54
N LYS A 163 23.38 25.81 16.57
CA LYS A 163 22.97 24.78 17.53
C LYS A 163 22.30 23.59 16.85
N GLY A 164 22.20 22.48 17.59
CA GLY A 164 21.55 21.24 17.17
C GLY A 164 22.22 20.59 15.96
N ALA A 165 21.44 19.92 15.11
CA ALA A 165 21.92 19.11 13.99
C ALA A 165 22.84 19.85 13.01
N LYS A 166 22.71 21.17 12.86
CA LYS A 166 23.62 21.96 12.00
C LYS A 166 25.04 22.03 12.59
N LYS A 167 25.16 22.15 13.92
CA LYS A 167 26.45 22.14 14.62
C LYS A 167 27.06 20.76 14.57
N ASP A 168 26.29 19.72 14.90
CA ASP A 168 26.77 18.32 14.85
C ASP A 168 27.30 17.93 13.46
N ARG A 169 26.67 18.42 12.39
CA ARG A 169 27.13 18.19 11.00
C ARG A 169 28.48 18.83 10.71
N LEU A 170 28.72 20.03 11.23
CA LEU A 170 30.01 20.72 11.04
C LEU A 170 31.10 20.08 11.90
N GLU A 171 30.79 19.75 13.15
CA GLU A 171 31.70 19.07 14.07
C GLU A 171 32.10 17.70 13.54
N TYR A 172 31.14 16.90 13.03
CA TYR A 172 31.43 15.64 12.34
C TYR A 172 32.50 15.79 11.26
N ARG A 173 32.33 16.77 10.36
CA ARG A 173 33.25 16.98 9.22
C ARG A 173 34.60 17.49 9.66
N LEU A 174 34.62 18.37 10.67
CA LEU A 174 35.84 18.91 11.25
C LEU A 174 36.63 17.81 11.95
N SER A 175 36.01 17.03 12.83
CA SER A 175 36.62 15.88 13.51
C SER A 175 37.15 14.85 12.53
N LEU A 176 36.41 14.55 11.45
CA LEU A 176 36.87 13.65 10.40
C LEU A 176 38.07 14.22 9.63
N THR A 177 38.15 15.54 9.47
CA THR A 177 39.29 16.21 8.82
C THR A 177 40.52 16.17 9.71
N HIS A 178 40.37 16.49 11.00
CA HIS A 178 41.41 16.31 12.03
C HIS A 178 41.95 14.90 12.06
N ALA A 179 41.05 13.91 12.15
CA ALA A 179 41.42 12.51 12.22
C ALA A 179 42.30 12.09 11.04
N LYS A 180 41.96 12.55 9.83
CA LYS A 180 42.77 12.29 8.62
C LYS A 180 44.13 12.97 8.67
N ILE A 181 44.18 14.25 9.08
CA ILE A 181 45.44 15.00 9.21
C ILE A 181 46.36 14.32 10.24
N TYR A 182 45.85 14.01 11.43
CA TYR A 182 46.64 13.39 12.49
C TYR A 182 47.05 11.95 12.17
N SER A 183 46.20 11.18 11.49
CA SER A 183 46.53 9.86 10.94
C SER A 183 47.69 9.95 9.93
N ASP A 184 47.71 11.00 9.11
CA ASP A 184 48.77 11.24 8.13
C ASP A 184 50.09 11.71 8.76
N LEU A 185 50.01 12.45 9.86
CA LEU A 185 51.17 12.87 10.66
C LEU A 185 51.72 11.77 11.60
N GLY A 186 51.08 10.61 11.70
CA GLY A 186 51.47 9.53 12.62
C GLY A 186 51.11 9.80 14.09
N LYS A 187 50.27 10.81 14.38
CA LYS A 187 49.75 11.09 15.72
C LYS A 187 48.55 10.19 16.04
N ASN A 188 48.81 8.90 16.18
CA ASN A 188 47.80 7.84 16.15
C ASN A 188 46.72 8.00 17.24
N GLU A 189 47.10 8.30 18.48
CA GLU A 189 46.15 8.46 19.61
C GLU A 189 45.16 9.62 19.38
N ILE A 190 45.66 10.75 18.87
CA ILE A 190 44.84 11.93 18.59
C ILE A 190 43.94 11.67 17.38
N ALA A 191 44.46 10.95 16.37
CA ALA A 191 43.70 10.56 15.20
C ALA A 191 42.53 9.65 15.59
N GLU A 192 42.77 8.62 16.40
CA GLU A 192 41.76 7.70 16.90
C GLU A 192 40.68 8.43 17.70
N LYS A 193 41.08 9.31 18.65
CA LYS A 193 40.14 10.13 19.40
C LYS A 193 39.26 10.98 18.47
N SER A 194 39.87 11.60 17.46
CA SER A 194 39.15 12.42 16.48
C SER A 194 38.17 11.59 15.62
N PHE A 195 38.52 10.35 15.27
CA PHE A 195 37.60 9.44 14.58
C PHE A 195 36.43 9.02 15.48
N ILE A 196 36.68 8.74 16.76
CA ILE A 196 35.63 8.42 17.74
C ILE A 196 34.68 9.60 17.92
N ASP A 197 35.21 10.82 18.02
CA ASP A 197 34.39 12.04 18.10
C ASP A 197 33.55 12.22 16.81
N ALA A 198 34.13 11.96 15.62
CA ALA A 198 33.36 11.96 14.38
C ALA A 198 32.23 10.91 14.41
N LYS A 199 32.47 9.68 14.87
CA LYS A 199 31.41 8.67 15.04
C LYS A 199 30.32 9.14 16.02
N ARG A 200 30.70 9.82 17.11
CA ARG A 200 29.75 10.37 18.09
C ARG A 200 28.83 11.41 17.46
N HIS A 201 29.39 12.38 16.73
CA HIS A 201 28.60 13.40 16.03
C HIS A 201 27.73 12.80 14.91
N ALA A 202 28.23 11.80 14.17
CA ALA A 202 27.44 11.08 13.18
C ALA A 202 26.22 10.37 13.80
N LYS A 203 26.38 9.77 14.99
CA LYS A 203 25.28 9.17 15.74
C LYS A 203 24.27 10.22 16.21
N ALA A 204 24.72 11.39 16.66
CA ALA A 204 23.84 12.50 17.05
C ALA A 204 22.99 13.00 15.87
N LEU A 205 23.54 12.98 14.65
CA LEU A 205 22.83 13.30 13.42
C LEU A 205 21.79 12.25 13.00
N SER A 206 21.76 11.09 13.65
CA SER A 206 20.96 9.92 13.24
C SER A 206 21.19 9.48 11.79
N SER A 207 22.34 9.82 11.22
CA SER A 207 22.67 9.50 9.82
C SER A 207 23.58 8.29 9.73
N TYR A 208 23.07 7.21 9.14
CA TYR A 208 23.83 5.97 8.98
C TYR A 208 24.97 6.14 7.95
N GLU A 209 24.80 6.98 6.91
CA GLU A 209 25.81 7.22 5.86
C GLU A 209 27.09 7.86 6.46
N GLU A 210 26.94 8.91 7.27
CA GLU A 210 28.05 9.56 7.99
C GLU A 210 28.69 8.63 9.03
N GLY A 211 27.88 7.81 9.70
CA GLY A 211 28.36 6.81 10.66
C GLY A 211 29.23 5.74 10.01
N LEU A 212 28.76 5.17 8.90
CA LEU A 212 29.52 4.22 8.08
C LEU A 212 30.80 4.84 7.53
N GLU A 213 30.74 6.09 7.02
CA GLU A 213 31.92 6.79 6.54
C GLU A 213 32.98 6.93 7.64
N ALA A 214 32.58 7.32 8.85
CA ALA A 214 33.52 7.45 9.96
C ALA A 214 34.13 6.10 10.37
N SER A 215 33.32 5.04 10.49
CA SER A 215 33.80 3.69 10.82
C SER A 215 34.76 3.14 9.75
N LEU A 216 34.45 3.31 8.47
CA LEU A 216 35.35 2.88 7.39
C LEU A 216 36.67 3.67 7.38
N GLN A 217 36.65 4.97 7.68
CA GLN A 217 37.89 5.75 7.79
C GLN A 217 38.71 5.37 9.03
N LEU A 218 38.06 5.05 10.15
CA LEU A 218 38.72 4.53 11.35
C LEU A 218 39.33 3.15 11.07
N GLY A 219 38.59 2.24 10.43
CA GLY A 219 39.12 0.94 9.99
C GLY A 219 40.34 1.09 9.07
N LYS A 220 40.29 2.04 8.12
CA LYS A 220 41.44 2.38 7.27
C LYS A 220 42.63 2.92 8.07
N HIS A 221 42.38 3.73 9.10
CA HIS A 221 43.45 4.19 10.00
C HIS A 221 44.08 3.02 10.76
N TYR A 222 43.27 2.12 11.32
CA TYR A 222 43.78 0.92 11.98
C TYR A 222 44.60 0.02 11.04
N LEU A 223 44.22 -0.12 9.77
CA LEU A 223 45.05 -0.79 8.77
C LEU A 223 46.40 -0.12 8.60
N LYS A 224 46.42 1.21 8.49
CA LYS A 224 47.65 2.00 8.32
C LYS A 224 48.63 1.83 9.48
N ILE A 225 48.13 1.72 10.71
CA ILE A 225 48.95 1.51 11.92
C ILE A 225 49.13 0.03 12.27
N HIS A 226 48.76 -0.88 11.36
CA HIS A 226 48.81 -2.35 11.54
C HIS A 226 48.04 -2.91 12.76
N HIS A 227 47.04 -2.18 13.27
CA HIS A 227 46.11 -2.66 14.29
C HIS A 227 45.00 -3.51 13.66
N LEU A 228 45.38 -4.67 13.11
CA LEU A 228 44.53 -5.46 12.23
C LEU A 228 43.27 -6.05 12.92
N SER A 229 43.29 -6.29 14.23
CA SER A 229 42.10 -6.75 14.97
C SER A 229 41.03 -5.66 15.10
N SER A 230 41.44 -4.44 15.46
CA SER A 230 40.55 -3.27 15.50
C SER A 230 40.06 -2.88 14.11
N ALA A 231 40.93 -2.97 13.10
CA ALA A 231 40.55 -2.79 11.71
C ALA A 231 39.48 -3.82 11.29
N LEU A 232 39.68 -5.11 11.58
CA LEU A 232 38.71 -6.16 11.28
C LEU A 232 37.35 -5.81 11.85
N LYS A 233 37.29 -5.52 13.15
CA LYS A 233 36.04 -5.21 13.85
C LYS A 233 35.31 -4.05 13.18
N GLU A 234 35.97 -2.91 12.99
CA GLU A 234 35.35 -1.73 12.40
C GLU A 234 34.89 -1.98 10.95
N LEU A 235 35.67 -2.71 10.16
CA LEU A 235 35.37 -2.95 8.75
C LEU A 235 34.27 -4.00 8.55
N ILE A 236 34.26 -5.08 9.33
CA ILE A 236 33.23 -6.13 9.22
C ILE A 236 31.89 -5.64 9.76
N GLU A 237 31.88 -4.87 10.86
CA GLU A 237 30.66 -4.23 11.37
C GLU A 237 30.09 -3.26 10.33
N SER A 238 30.95 -2.47 9.67
CA SER A 238 30.54 -1.56 8.60
C SER A 238 30.02 -2.30 7.37
N TYR A 239 30.63 -3.42 7.00
CA TYR A 239 30.20 -4.27 5.89
C TYR A 239 28.80 -4.83 6.11
N TRP A 240 28.54 -5.44 7.27
CA TRP A 240 27.22 -6.00 7.59
C TRP A 240 26.16 -4.91 7.77
N LEU A 241 26.50 -3.77 8.36
CA LEU A 241 25.58 -2.63 8.45
C LEU A 241 25.21 -2.11 7.06
N ALA A 242 26.15 -2.06 6.12
CA ALA A 242 25.89 -1.66 4.74
C ALA A 242 25.00 -2.68 4.00
N ILE A 243 25.19 -3.98 4.24
CA ILE A 243 24.30 -5.04 3.73
C ILE A 243 22.87 -4.88 4.27
N GLY A 244 22.72 -4.69 5.58
CA GLY A 244 21.40 -4.49 6.19
C GLY A 244 20.68 -3.21 5.72
N LYS A 245 21.40 -2.28 5.08
CA LYS A 245 20.85 -1.06 4.46
C LYS A 245 20.75 -1.15 2.93
N ASP A 246 21.14 -2.28 2.33
CA ASP A 246 21.23 -2.50 0.89
C ASP A 246 22.04 -1.39 0.17
N ASP A 247 23.12 -0.95 0.81
CA ASP A 247 23.94 0.16 0.31
C ASP A 247 25.18 -0.36 -0.43
N ALA A 248 24.99 -0.71 -1.70
CA ALA A 248 26.02 -1.28 -2.56
C ALA A 248 27.31 -0.46 -2.62
N GLN A 249 27.22 0.88 -2.50
CA GLN A 249 28.40 1.74 -2.49
C GLN A 249 29.27 1.49 -1.25
N TYR A 250 28.65 1.44 -0.07
CA TYR A 250 29.39 1.19 1.17
C TYR A 250 29.84 -0.27 1.27
N ILE A 251 29.07 -1.23 0.75
CA ILE A 251 29.48 -2.64 0.64
C ILE A 251 30.78 -2.76 -0.17
N ALA A 252 30.84 -2.17 -1.37
CA ALA A 252 32.03 -2.22 -2.22
C ALA A 252 33.26 -1.54 -1.58
N ARG A 253 33.04 -0.48 -0.80
CA ARG A 253 34.12 0.21 -0.07
C ARG A 253 34.62 -0.59 1.12
N ALA A 254 33.72 -1.20 1.89
CA ALA A 254 34.08 -2.10 2.97
C ALA A 254 34.84 -3.31 2.42
N ASN A 255 34.38 -3.93 1.34
CA ASN A 255 35.05 -5.02 0.65
C ASN A 255 36.47 -4.67 0.21
N ASN A 256 36.69 -3.49 -0.39
CA ASN A 256 38.04 -3.06 -0.78
C ASN A 256 38.99 -2.92 0.43
N LEU A 257 38.50 -2.45 1.59
CA LEU A 257 39.32 -2.34 2.80
C LEU A 257 39.49 -3.67 3.53
N LEU A 258 38.47 -4.53 3.55
CA LEU A 258 38.57 -5.90 4.05
C LEU A 258 39.57 -6.72 3.20
N ALA A 259 39.61 -6.48 1.90
CA ALA A 259 40.63 -7.08 1.05
C ALA A 259 42.05 -6.65 1.45
N ASP A 260 42.27 -5.37 1.74
CA ASP A 260 43.57 -4.88 2.26
C ASP A 260 43.91 -5.59 3.58
N LEU A 261 42.95 -5.70 4.50
CA LEU A 261 43.10 -6.44 5.75
C LEU A 261 43.52 -7.90 5.52
N TYR A 262 42.80 -8.62 4.66
CA TYR A 262 43.08 -10.03 4.39
C TYR A 262 44.38 -10.22 3.61
N PHE A 263 44.75 -9.25 2.78
CA PHE A 263 46.03 -9.23 2.09
C PHE A 263 47.19 -9.09 3.08
N GLU A 264 47.13 -8.14 4.02
CA GLU A 264 48.11 -7.95 5.09
C GLU A 264 48.21 -9.21 6.00
N ARG A 265 47.08 -9.87 6.24
CA ARG A 265 47.02 -11.16 6.96
C ARG A 265 47.44 -12.37 6.11
N GLN A 266 47.81 -12.18 4.84
CA GLN A 266 48.19 -13.22 3.88
C GLN A 266 47.09 -14.26 3.59
N ILE A 267 45.83 -13.93 3.88
CA ILE A 267 44.66 -14.76 3.56
C ILE A 267 44.17 -14.38 2.16
N TYR A 268 45.00 -14.69 1.16
CA TYR A 268 44.82 -14.23 -0.22
C TYR A 268 43.51 -14.70 -0.86
N ALA A 269 42.97 -15.86 -0.45
CA ALA A 269 41.69 -16.36 -0.96
C ALA A 269 40.53 -15.43 -0.57
N LYS A 270 40.45 -15.00 0.70
CA LYS A 270 39.43 -14.03 1.15
C LYS A 270 39.67 -12.65 0.55
N ALA A 271 40.92 -12.22 0.45
CA ALA A 271 41.24 -10.96 -0.22
C ALA A 271 40.73 -10.95 -1.67
N GLN A 272 40.95 -12.04 -2.41
CA GLN A 272 40.45 -12.21 -3.77
C GLN A 272 38.91 -12.13 -3.84
N GLU A 273 38.20 -12.79 -2.93
CA GLU A 273 36.73 -12.77 -2.87
C GLU A 273 36.19 -11.35 -2.70
N HIS A 274 36.66 -10.63 -1.67
CA HIS A 274 36.24 -9.27 -1.41
C HIS A 274 36.63 -8.30 -2.54
N LEU A 275 37.81 -8.46 -3.15
CA LEU A 275 38.21 -7.67 -4.33
C LEU A 275 37.30 -7.95 -5.53
N SER A 276 36.93 -9.21 -5.76
CA SER A 276 36.05 -9.58 -6.87
C SER A 276 34.65 -8.97 -6.70
N GLN A 277 34.11 -8.97 -5.47
CA GLN A 277 32.85 -8.30 -5.16
C GLN A 277 32.94 -6.78 -5.34
N ALA A 278 34.02 -6.15 -4.86
CA ALA A 278 34.24 -4.72 -5.08
C ALA A 278 34.41 -4.38 -6.57
N ALA A 279 35.11 -5.22 -7.33
CA ALA A 279 35.31 -5.07 -8.77
C ALA A 279 33.99 -5.16 -9.54
N SER A 280 33.11 -6.10 -9.17
CA SER A 280 31.77 -6.22 -9.75
C SER A 280 30.96 -4.92 -9.60
N TYR A 281 31.02 -4.28 -8.43
CA TYR A 281 30.35 -3.00 -8.22
C TYR A 281 30.98 -1.87 -9.03
N TYR A 282 32.29 -1.67 -8.93
CA TYR A 282 32.95 -0.55 -9.61
C TYR A 282 33.03 -0.71 -11.13
N GLY A 283 33.00 -1.95 -11.64
CA GLY A 283 33.00 -2.27 -13.06
C GLY A 283 31.72 -1.86 -13.79
N ASN A 284 30.63 -1.62 -13.05
CA ASN A 284 29.38 -1.08 -13.61
C ASN A 284 29.47 0.42 -13.96
N TYR A 285 30.60 1.06 -13.69
CA TYR A 285 30.78 2.49 -13.82
C TYR A 285 31.95 2.80 -14.76
N ASP A 286 31.64 3.45 -15.89
CA ASP A 286 32.64 3.87 -16.87
C ASP A 286 33.71 4.77 -16.24
N GLN A 287 34.98 4.46 -16.50
CA GLN A 287 36.14 5.26 -16.08
C GLN A 287 36.23 5.50 -14.56
N SER A 288 35.79 4.52 -13.75
CA SER A 288 35.94 4.58 -12.30
C SER A 288 37.41 4.40 -11.88
N PRO A 289 38.06 5.39 -11.22
CA PRO A 289 39.44 5.26 -10.74
C PRO A 289 39.57 4.18 -9.64
N LEU A 290 38.47 3.94 -8.91
CA LEU A 290 38.41 2.86 -7.91
C LEU A 290 38.41 1.49 -8.56
N PHE A 291 37.84 1.34 -9.76
CA PHE A 291 37.87 0.09 -10.50
C PHE A 291 39.30 -0.30 -10.88
N ALA A 292 40.08 0.63 -11.44
CA ALA A 292 41.50 0.43 -11.74
C ALA A 292 42.29 0.03 -10.46
N THR A 293 42.03 0.72 -9.35
CA THR A 293 42.68 0.41 -8.06
C THR A 293 42.36 -1.02 -7.59
N VAL A 294 41.09 -1.43 -7.64
CA VAL A 294 40.66 -2.77 -7.20
C VAL A 294 41.19 -3.86 -8.13
N LEU A 295 41.17 -3.64 -9.45
CA LEU A 295 41.73 -4.58 -10.43
C LEU A 295 43.24 -4.77 -10.23
N ARG A 296 43.97 -3.71 -9.92
CA ARG A 296 45.41 -3.79 -9.62
C ARG A 296 45.68 -4.65 -8.40
N LYS A 297 44.96 -4.43 -7.31
CA LYS A 297 45.07 -5.26 -6.10
C LYS A 297 44.70 -6.72 -6.37
N LEU A 298 43.68 -6.95 -7.20
CA LEU A 298 43.27 -8.30 -7.59
C LEU A 298 44.39 -8.97 -8.41
N ALA A 299 45.05 -8.24 -9.31
CA ALA A 299 46.22 -8.69 -10.04
C ALA A 299 47.40 -9.01 -9.11
N ASP A 300 47.67 -8.17 -8.10
CA ASP A 300 48.69 -8.41 -7.08
C ASP A 300 48.42 -9.72 -6.31
N VAL A 301 47.17 -9.97 -5.94
CA VAL A 301 46.75 -11.24 -5.30
C VAL A 301 46.98 -12.43 -6.22
N TYR A 302 46.58 -12.35 -7.49
CA TYR A 302 46.82 -13.42 -8.46
C TYR A 302 48.31 -13.66 -8.69
N PHE A 303 49.11 -12.60 -8.72
CA PHE A 303 50.55 -12.67 -8.88
C PHE A 303 51.22 -13.42 -7.72
N ILE A 304 50.85 -13.10 -6.47
CA ILE A 304 51.39 -13.75 -5.27
C ILE A 304 51.01 -15.24 -5.24
N GLN A 305 49.82 -15.59 -5.72
CA GLN A 305 49.36 -16.97 -5.84
C GLN A 305 50.02 -17.73 -7.01
N GLY A 306 50.96 -17.12 -7.74
CA GLY A 306 51.63 -17.73 -8.90
C GLY A 306 50.78 -17.81 -10.17
N ARG A 307 49.58 -17.20 -10.19
CA ARG A 307 48.65 -17.21 -11.32
C ARG A 307 48.95 -16.04 -12.27
N TYR A 308 50.14 -16.03 -12.83
CA TYR A 308 50.69 -14.91 -13.60
C TYR A 308 49.86 -14.52 -14.84
N ASN A 309 49.28 -15.48 -15.56
CA ASN A 309 48.41 -15.18 -16.71
C ASN A 309 47.16 -14.39 -16.30
N LEU A 310 46.54 -14.73 -15.17
CA LEU A 310 45.40 -13.97 -14.64
C LEU A 310 45.83 -12.59 -14.14
N ALA A 311 46.99 -12.50 -13.50
CA ALA A 311 47.57 -11.21 -13.11
C ALA A 311 47.78 -10.30 -14.32
N LEU A 312 48.30 -10.82 -15.45
CA LEU A 312 48.45 -10.06 -16.69
C LEU A 312 47.11 -9.53 -17.22
N VAL A 313 46.05 -10.34 -17.25
CA VAL A 313 44.72 -9.90 -17.69
C VAL A 313 44.28 -8.67 -16.90
N HIS A 314 44.39 -8.74 -15.57
CA HIS A 314 43.99 -7.63 -14.72
C HIS A 314 44.92 -6.42 -14.82
N TYR A 315 46.24 -6.60 -14.89
CA TYR A 315 47.18 -5.51 -15.11
C TYR A 315 46.97 -4.80 -16.45
N PHE A 316 46.58 -5.53 -17.52
CA PHE A 316 46.27 -4.90 -18.80
C PHE A 316 44.98 -4.08 -18.75
N ASN A 317 43.95 -4.59 -18.08
CA ASN A 317 42.74 -3.80 -17.85
C ASN A 317 43.05 -2.52 -17.07
N VAL A 318 43.95 -2.58 -16.08
CA VAL A 318 44.42 -1.38 -15.37
C VAL A 318 45.21 -0.47 -16.30
N LEU A 319 46.09 -1.00 -17.16
CA LEU A 319 46.89 -0.21 -18.09
C LEU A 319 46.00 0.59 -19.04
N ASP A 320 44.94 -0.05 -19.57
CA ASP A 320 43.99 0.61 -20.48
C ASP A 320 43.21 1.74 -19.77
N LEU A 321 42.92 1.59 -18.47
CA LEU A 321 42.28 2.61 -17.65
C LEU A 321 43.24 3.73 -17.22
N GLU A 322 44.47 3.40 -16.84
CA GLU A 322 45.48 4.35 -16.36
C GLU A 322 46.14 5.14 -17.47
N LEU A 323 46.14 4.69 -18.73
CA LEU A 323 46.58 5.51 -19.86
C LEU A 323 45.75 6.81 -20.02
N ALA A 324 44.57 6.89 -19.40
CA ALA A 324 43.77 8.11 -19.28
C ALA A 324 44.14 8.97 -18.05
N GLU A 325 44.76 8.39 -17.01
CA GLU A 325 45.18 9.08 -15.79
C GLU A 325 46.63 9.58 -15.92
N LYS A 326 46.86 10.88 -15.80
CA LYS A 326 48.21 11.48 -15.93
C LYS A 326 49.11 11.26 -14.70
N ASP A 327 48.94 10.16 -13.98
CA ASP A 327 49.73 9.84 -12.78
C ASP A 327 50.93 8.94 -13.14
N LEU A 328 52.10 9.57 -13.31
CA LEU A 328 53.33 8.88 -13.69
C LEU A 328 53.73 7.81 -12.68
N ASN A 329 53.46 8.00 -11.38
CA ASN A 329 53.88 7.07 -10.34
C ASN A 329 53.18 5.72 -10.51
N LYS A 330 51.86 5.74 -10.77
CA LYS A 330 51.07 4.54 -10.98
C LYS A 330 51.46 3.83 -12.27
N ILE A 331 51.67 4.59 -13.36
CA ILE A 331 52.09 4.05 -14.65
C ILE A 331 53.44 3.34 -14.52
N ILE A 332 54.41 3.92 -13.82
CA ILE A 332 55.71 3.30 -13.56
C ILE A 332 55.52 2.01 -12.75
N GLU A 333 54.77 2.07 -11.64
CA GLU A 333 54.50 0.92 -10.78
C GLU A 333 53.90 -0.25 -11.59
N LEU A 334 52.88 0.02 -12.38
CA LEU A 334 52.21 -0.97 -13.22
C LEU A 334 53.16 -1.60 -14.24
N ARG A 335 54.04 -0.80 -14.87
CA ARG A 335 55.05 -1.32 -15.80
C ARG A 335 56.09 -2.20 -15.11
N LEU A 336 56.49 -1.86 -13.87
CA LEU A 336 57.39 -2.70 -13.08
C LEU A 336 56.70 -4.03 -12.69
N LYS A 337 55.41 -4.00 -12.32
CA LYS A 337 54.61 -5.20 -12.06
C LYS A 337 54.45 -6.08 -13.30
N LEU A 338 54.19 -5.49 -14.46
CA LEU A 338 54.14 -6.20 -15.75
C LEU A 338 55.51 -6.82 -16.08
N THR A 339 56.60 -6.08 -15.85
CA THR A 339 57.97 -6.60 -16.02
C THR A 339 58.19 -7.82 -15.15
N GLU A 340 57.91 -7.72 -13.85
CA GLU A 340 58.08 -8.81 -12.90
C GLU A 340 57.23 -10.04 -13.27
N THR A 341 56.01 -9.82 -13.74
CA THR A 341 55.10 -10.87 -14.20
C THR A 341 55.65 -11.58 -15.45
N TYR A 342 56.15 -10.84 -16.43
CA TYR A 342 56.76 -11.42 -17.63
C TYR A 342 58.08 -12.14 -17.35
N LEU A 343 58.87 -11.68 -16.37
CA LEU A 343 60.06 -12.41 -15.91
C LEU A 343 59.68 -13.78 -15.32
N ASN A 344 58.59 -13.85 -14.53
CA ASN A 344 58.09 -15.12 -14.00
C ASN A 344 57.50 -16.06 -15.08
N LEU A 345 57.03 -15.49 -16.20
CA LEU A 345 56.58 -16.24 -17.38
C LEU A 345 57.73 -16.54 -18.37
N TYR A 346 58.98 -16.26 -18.00
CA TYR A 346 60.18 -16.44 -18.84
C TYR A 346 60.15 -15.69 -20.19
N ASN A 347 59.33 -14.65 -20.32
CA ASN A 347 59.27 -13.80 -21.51
C ASN A 347 60.17 -12.56 -21.35
N PHE A 348 61.46 -12.75 -21.57
CA PHE A 348 62.47 -11.71 -21.36
C PHE A 348 62.35 -10.53 -22.33
N THR A 349 61.82 -10.75 -23.53
CA THR A 349 61.65 -9.70 -24.54
C THR A 349 60.61 -8.67 -24.11
N LEU A 350 59.44 -9.13 -23.68
CA LEU A 350 58.38 -8.26 -23.18
C LEU A 350 58.77 -7.65 -21.83
N ALA A 351 59.39 -8.42 -20.93
CA ALA A 351 59.89 -7.89 -19.67
C ALA A 351 60.85 -6.71 -19.90
N GLN A 352 61.84 -6.86 -20.79
CA GLN A 352 62.77 -5.78 -21.13
C GLN A 352 62.06 -4.55 -21.71
N ARG A 353 61.04 -4.74 -22.56
CA ARG A 353 60.28 -3.64 -23.16
C ARG A 353 59.49 -2.85 -22.12
N TYR A 354 58.89 -3.51 -21.14
CA TYR A 354 58.17 -2.82 -20.06
C TYR A 354 59.14 -2.15 -19.09
N LEU A 355 60.26 -2.80 -18.79
CA LEU A 355 61.30 -2.28 -17.90
C LEU A 355 61.96 -1.01 -18.46
N SER A 356 62.38 -1.04 -19.72
CA SER A 356 62.98 0.13 -20.41
C SER A 356 62.06 1.36 -20.38
N ARG A 357 60.77 1.15 -20.66
CA ARG A 357 59.76 2.23 -20.58
C ARG A 357 59.56 2.73 -19.16
N ALA A 358 59.64 1.86 -18.15
CA ALA A 358 59.54 2.29 -16.76
C ALA A 358 60.78 3.09 -16.34
N THR A 359 61.99 2.67 -16.74
CA THR A 359 63.23 3.39 -16.45
C THR A 359 63.30 4.74 -17.15
N GLU A 360 62.86 4.84 -18.41
CA GLU A 360 62.76 6.13 -19.12
C GLU A 360 61.86 7.12 -18.37
N LEU A 361 60.72 6.66 -17.83
CA LEU A 361 59.83 7.51 -17.03
C LEU A 361 60.42 7.87 -15.65
N LEU A 362 61.25 7.00 -15.10
CA LEU A 362 61.96 7.23 -13.84
C LEU A 362 63.06 8.28 -13.95
N ASP A 363 63.54 8.61 -15.14
CA ASP A 363 64.51 9.69 -15.36
C ASP A 363 63.88 11.08 -15.16
N TYR A 364 62.56 11.19 -15.37
CA TYR A 364 61.80 12.43 -15.21
C TYR A 364 61.08 12.54 -13.85
N THR A 365 61.27 11.57 -12.96
CA THR A 365 60.60 11.52 -11.65
C THR A 365 61.58 11.24 -10.52
N ASP A 366 61.32 11.77 -9.32
CA ASP A 366 62.18 11.57 -8.15
C ASP A 366 61.56 10.56 -7.17
N ILE A 367 61.38 9.31 -7.64
CA ILE A 367 60.74 8.24 -6.87
C ILE A 367 61.76 7.16 -6.53
N LYS A 368 62.42 7.33 -5.38
CA LYS A 368 63.55 6.47 -4.98
C LYS A 368 63.19 4.98 -4.90
N ALA A 369 62.05 4.63 -4.29
CA ALA A 369 61.65 3.24 -4.11
C ALA A 369 61.44 2.49 -5.45
N GLN A 370 60.71 3.11 -6.39
CA GLN A 370 60.47 2.53 -7.71
C GLN A 370 61.76 2.43 -8.55
N ARG A 371 62.68 3.41 -8.39
CA ARG A 371 64.00 3.36 -9.04
C ARG A 371 64.80 2.14 -8.57
N ILE A 372 64.83 1.88 -7.26
CA ILE A 372 65.53 0.71 -6.70
C ILE A 372 64.88 -0.58 -7.18
N GLN A 373 63.55 -0.65 -7.20
CA GLN A 373 62.85 -1.81 -7.73
C GLN A 373 63.14 -2.04 -9.22
N ALA A 374 63.22 -0.98 -10.02
CA ALA A 374 63.62 -1.07 -11.43
C ALA A 374 65.06 -1.59 -11.57
N THR A 375 66.01 -1.08 -10.79
CA THR A 375 67.40 -1.58 -10.75
C THR A 375 67.45 -3.07 -10.41
N LEU A 376 66.68 -3.49 -9.41
CA LEU A 376 66.60 -4.90 -9.01
C LEU A 376 66.00 -5.79 -10.11
N LEU A 377 64.97 -5.31 -10.81
CA LEU A 377 64.39 -6.03 -11.96
C LEU A 377 65.36 -6.09 -13.15
N THR A 378 66.18 -5.06 -13.36
CA THR A 378 67.27 -5.08 -14.36
C THR A 378 68.32 -6.12 -14.01
N ALA A 379 68.78 -6.14 -12.76
CA ALA A 379 69.70 -7.17 -12.26
C ALA A 379 69.14 -8.58 -12.49
N ARG A 380 67.86 -8.78 -12.17
CA ARG A 380 67.17 -10.06 -12.38
C ARG A 380 67.07 -10.45 -13.85
N LEU A 381 66.79 -9.50 -14.74
CA LEU A 381 66.74 -9.73 -16.18
C LEU A 381 68.13 -10.12 -16.73
N ASP A 382 69.18 -9.43 -16.29
CA ASP A 382 70.57 -9.70 -16.72
C ASP A 382 71.05 -11.06 -16.23
N PHE A 383 70.71 -11.44 -15.01
CA PHE A 383 70.96 -12.78 -14.48
C PHE A 383 70.30 -13.86 -15.35
N LEU A 384 69.01 -13.68 -15.67
CA LEU A 384 68.26 -14.62 -16.52
C LEU A 384 68.76 -14.67 -17.98
N LYS A 385 69.41 -13.60 -18.45
CA LYS A 385 70.11 -13.54 -19.75
C LYS A 385 71.53 -14.09 -19.71
N LYS A 386 71.94 -14.74 -18.61
CA LYS A 386 73.29 -15.31 -18.41
C LYS A 386 74.40 -14.25 -18.38
N GLN A 387 74.13 -13.08 -17.81
CA GLN A 387 75.14 -12.04 -17.53
C GLN A 387 75.29 -11.82 -16.01
N PRO A 388 75.76 -12.83 -15.25
CA PRO A 388 75.68 -12.83 -13.79
C PRO A 388 76.59 -11.77 -13.13
N GLU A 389 77.74 -11.44 -13.72
CA GLU A 389 78.66 -10.41 -13.18
C GLU A 389 78.06 -8.99 -13.21
N LYS A 390 77.31 -8.65 -14.27
CA LYS A 390 76.59 -7.36 -14.34
C LYS A 390 75.41 -7.34 -13.39
N ALA A 391 74.69 -8.46 -13.31
CA ALA A 391 73.57 -8.63 -12.41
C ALA A 391 73.98 -8.49 -10.94
N GLU A 392 75.14 -9.03 -10.56
CA GLU A 392 75.67 -8.96 -9.19
C GLU A 392 75.84 -7.50 -8.73
N LYS A 393 76.53 -6.68 -9.54
CA LYS A 393 76.76 -5.25 -9.23
C LYS A 393 75.45 -4.50 -9.05
N LEU A 394 74.53 -4.65 -10.01
CA LEU A 394 73.22 -3.99 -9.95
C LEU A 394 72.39 -4.45 -8.75
N ALA A 395 72.47 -5.72 -8.37
CA ALA A 395 71.75 -6.25 -7.21
C ALA A 395 72.37 -5.77 -5.87
N GLN A 396 73.69 -5.61 -5.80
CA GLN A 396 74.39 -5.01 -4.65
C GLN A 396 74.00 -3.52 -4.49
N ASP A 397 74.00 -2.76 -5.59
CA ASP A 397 73.58 -1.35 -5.60
C ASP A 397 72.11 -1.21 -5.12
N ALA A 398 71.24 -2.11 -5.60
CA ALA A 398 69.84 -2.15 -5.18
C ALA A 398 69.68 -2.51 -3.70
N LEU A 399 70.46 -3.47 -3.19
CA LEU A 399 70.45 -3.85 -1.76
C LEU A 399 70.90 -2.69 -0.87
N GLN A 400 72.02 -2.05 -1.19
CA GLN A 400 72.54 -0.90 -0.44
C GLN A 400 71.53 0.25 -0.42
N SER A 401 70.93 0.56 -1.57
CA SER A 401 69.91 1.60 -1.67
C SER A 401 68.64 1.23 -0.88
N ALA A 402 68.25 -0.06 -0.88
CA ALA A 402 67.11 -0.55 -0.11
C ALA A 402 67.34 -0.53 1.41
N GLN A 403 68.59 -0.72 1.85
CA GLN A 403 69.00 -0.55 3.26
C GLN A 403 68.91 0.92 3.68
N GLN A 404 69.36 1.85 2.84
CA GLN A 404 69.26 3.30 3.12
C GLN A 404 67.80 3.78 3.22
N LEU A 405 66.88 3.13 2.51
CA LEU A 405 65.44 3.42 2.56
C LEU A 405 64.66 2.59 3.59
N ASP A 406 65.33 1.70 4.31
CA ASP A 406 64.74 0.74 5.25
C ASP A 406 63.58 -0.08 4.64
N ASN A 407 63.67 -0.41 3.35
CA ASN A 407 62.65 -1.20 2.67
C ASN A 407 62.95 -2.70 2.76
N LYS A 408 62.46 -3.35 3.83
CA LYS A 408 62.65 -4.79 4.10
C LYS A 408 62.21 -5.71 2.95
N GLU A 409 61.13 -5.38 2.23
CA GLU A 409 60.63 -6.22 1.13
C GLU A 409 61.62 -6.25 -0.05
N ILE A 410 62.14 -5.08 -0.45
CA ILE A 410 63.13 -4.99 -1.52
C ILE A 410 64.46 -5.62 -1.08
N GLN A 411 64.86 -5.43 0.18
CA GLN A 411 66.06 -6.08 0.73
C GLN A 411 65.97 -7.61 0.63
N LEU A 412 64.84 -8.22 1.02
CA LEU A 412 64.63 -9.66 0.90
C LEU A 412 64.72 -10.14 -0.56
N LYS A 413 64.11 -9.40 -1.49
CA LYS A 413 64.19 -9.72 -2.93
C LYS A 413 65.63 -9.62 -3.44
N ALA A 414 66.36 -8.57 -3.06
CA ALA A 414 67.76 -8.36 -3.44
C ALA A 414 68.69 -9.45 -2.87
N LEU A 415 68.59 -9.77 -1.57
CA LEU A 415 69.37 -10.84 -0.93
C LEU A 415 69.09 -12.20 -1.58
N SER A 416 67.83 -12.52 -1.86
CA SER A 416 67.46 -13.77 -2.53
C SER A 416 68.01 -13.86 -3.96
N LEU A 417 68.10 -12.73 -4.66
CA LEU A 417 68.65 -12.65 -6.01
C LEU A 417 70.18 -12.76 -5.96
N LEU A 418 70.84 -12.06 -5.05
CA LEU A 418 72.30 -12.11 -4.85
C LEU A 418 72.76 -13.51 -4.51
N HIS A 419 72.10 -14.20 -3.58
CA HIS A 419 72.37 -15.61 -3.29
C HIS A 419 72.34 -16.50 -4.55
N ARG A 420 71.32 -16.32 -5.41
CA ARG A 420 71.21 -17.10 -6.66
C ARG A 420 72.30 -16.74 -7.67
N ILE A 421 72.66 -15.46 -7.77
CA ILE A 421 73.71 -14.97 -8.65
C ILE A 421 75.07 -15.51 -8.20
N THR A 422 75.47 -15.31 -6.94
CA THR A 422 76.78 -15.73 -6.43
C THR A 422 76.95 -17.25 -6.45
N LYS A 423 75.88 -18.00 -6.18
CA LYS A 423 75.84 -19.46 -6.37
C LYS A 423 76.07 -19.89 -7.82
N SER A 424 75.65 -19.08 -8.81
CA SER A 424 75.87 -19.39 -10.24
C SER A 424 77.28 -19.06 -10.74
N ILE A 425 78.03 -18.26 -9.97
CA ILE A 425 79.42 -17.85 -10.26
C ILE A 425 80.41 -18.64 -9.36
N ASP A 426 79.95 -19.69 -8.66
CA ASP A 426 80.73 -20.51 -7.72
C ASP A 426 81.39 -19.71 -6.56
N LYS A 427 80.77 -18.59 -6.15
CA LYS A 427 81.17 -17.79 -4.98
C LYS A 427 80.43 -18.25 -3.72
N ASP A 428 80.75 -19.44 -3.23
CA ASP A 428 79.98 -20.10 -2.16
C ASP A 428 79.98 -19.34 -0.82
N THR A 429 81.07 -18.66 -0.47
CA THR A 429 81.18 -17.90 0.78
C THR A 429 80.25 -16.68 0.80
N GLU A 430 80.24 -15.89 -0.27
CA GLU A 430 79.34 -14.75 -0.43
C GLU A 430 77.88 -15.21 -0.54
N SER A 431 77.63 -16.31 -1.25
CA SER A 431 76.32 -16.94 -1.37
C SER A 431 75.74 -17.35 -0.01
N LEU A 432 76.56 -17.93 0.86
CA LEU A 432 76.16 -18.30 2.21
C LEU A 432 75.87 -17.05 3.06
N HIS A 433 76.73 -16.03 2.99
CA HIS A 433 76.51 -14.76 3.69
C HIS A 433 75.16 -14.12 3.33
N TYR A 434 74.85 -13.99 2.04
CA TYR A 434 73.56 -13.43 1.60
C TYR A 434 72.36 -14.31 2.01
N LEU A 435 72.54 -15.63 2.08
CA LEU A 435 71.50 -16.54 2.57
C LEU A 435 71.30 -16.40 4.08
N GLU A 436 72.36 -16.20 4.85
CA GLU A 436 72.30 -15.95 6.30
C GLU A 436 71.58 -14.63 6.59
N GLU A 437 71.95 -13.53 5.92
CA GLU A 437 71.25 -12.25 6.03
C GLU A 437 69.78 -12.36 5.62
N TYR A 438 69.50 -13.08 4.52
CA TYR A 438 68.13 -13.35 4.10
C TYR A 438 67.37 -14.09 5.20
N ASN A 439 67.95 -15.16 5.76
CA ASN A 439 67.31 -15.96 6.80
C ASN A 439 67.07 -15.15 8.07
N GLN A 440 68.04 -14.33 8.51
CA GLN A 440 67.89 -13.43 9.65
C GLN A 440 66.75 -12.42 9.42
N LEU A 441 66.75 -11.76 8.26
CA LEU A 441 65.71 -10.79 7.92
C LEU A 441 64.34 -11.45 7.77
N THR A 442 64.27 -12.67 7.22
CA THR A 442 63.03 -13.44 7.17
C THR A 442 62.57 -13.91 8.54
N ALA A 443 63.47 -14.28 9.45
CA ALA A 443 63.11 -14.69 10.81
C ALA A 443 62.48 -13.52 11.57
N ILE A 444 63.09 -12.33 11.50
CA ILE A 444 62.53 -11.09 12.04
C ILE A 444 61.14 -10.82 11.43
N ASN A 445 61.03 -10.91 10.10
CA ASN A 445 59.76 -10.67 9.41
C ASN A 445 58.70 -11.75 9.70
N LEU A 446 59.10 -13.01 9.92
CA LEU A 446 58.22 -14.12 10.27
C LEU A 446 57.74 -14.03 11.71
N GLU A 447 58.56 -13.55 12.63
CA GLU A 447 58.16 -13.26 14.00
C GLU A 447 57.10 -12.15 14.01
N ASP A 448 57.37 -11.04 13.30
CA ASP A 448 56.38 -9.96 13.06
C ASP A 448 55.08 -10.48 12.41
N LYS A 449 55.17 -11.49 11.52
CA LYS A 449 54.03 -12.06 10.77
C LYS A 449 53.29 -13.19 11.48
N ASN A 450 53.92 -13.95 12.36
CA ASN A 450 53.28 -15.06 13.07
C ASN A 450 52.28 -14.54 14.12
N ASP A 451 52.56 -13.39 14.73
CA ASP A 451 51.57 -12.64 15.51
C ASP A 451 50.33 -12.28 14.65
N LEU A 452 50.52 -12.12 13.33
CA LEU A 452 49.46 -11.76 12.38
C LEU A 452 48.66 -12.96 11.85
N LEU A 453 49.22 -14.17 11.79
CA LEU A 453 48.60 -15.36 11.17
C LEU A 453 47.84 -16.28 12.13
N SER A 454 47.75 -15.91 13.41
CA SER A 454 47.16 -16.75 14.46
C SER A 454 45.74 -17.24 14.11
N ARG A 455 45.46 -18.53 14.35
CA ARG A 455 44.12 -19.15 14.17
C ARG A 455 43.02 -18.39 14.90
N THR A 456 43.38 -17.73 15.99
CA THR A 456 42.53 -16.79 16.75
C THR A 456 41.93 -15.70 15.87
N PHE A 457 42.54 -15.28 14.77
CA PHE A 457 41.98 -14.28 13.86
C PHE A 457 40.75 -14.80 13.11
N LEU A 458 40.79 -16.03 12.59
CA LEU A 458 39.62 -16.61 11.93
C LEU A 458 38.49 -16.86 12.94
N ASP A 459 38.84 -17.27 14.16
CA ASP A 459 37.87 -17.40 15.26
C ASP A 459 37.30 -16.03 15.69
N GLN A 460 38.10 -14.96 15.63
CA GLN A 460 37.63 -13.59 15.84
C GLN A 460 36.66 -13.16 14.73
N VAL A 461 36.94 -13.45 13.46
CA VAL A 461 36.02 -13.16 12.35
C VAL A 461 34.69 -13.85 12.59
N THR A 462 34.70 -15.16 12.82
CA THR A 462 33.46 -15.94 13.02
C THR A 462 32.71 -15.50 14.28
N SER A 463 33.43 -15.20 15.37
CA SER A 463 32.82 -14.66 16.60
C SER A 463 32.16 -13.30 16.36
N ILE A 464 32.81 -12.39 15.63
CA ILE A 464 32.23 -11.08 15.30
C ILE A 464 30.99 -11.27 14.40
N GLU A 465 31.08 -12.09 13.36
CA GLU A 465 29.95 -12.40 12.47
C GLU A 465 28.76 -13.00 13.25
N GLN A 466 29.01 -13.96 14.14
CA GLN A 466 27.98 -14.53 15.01
C GLN A 466 27.37 -13.48 15.95
N SER A 467 28.20 -12.62 16.54
CA SER A 467 27.71 -11.55 17.42
C SER A 467 26.84 -10.53 16.68
N LEU A 468 27.16 -10.26 15.41
CA LEU A 468 26.39 -9.37 14.55
C LEU A 468 25.06 -10.01 14.16
N HIS A 469 25.06 -11.28 13.73
CA HIS A 469 23.83 -12.02 13.48
C HIS A 469 22.92 -12.09 14.71
N TYR A 470 23.48 -12.35 15.89
CA TYR A 470 22.71 -12.35 17.13
C TYR A 470 22.09 -10.98 17.43
N LYS A 471 22.87 -9.89 17.25
CA LYS A 471 22.38 -8.53 17.44
C LYS A 471 21.26 -8.17 16.46
N ASP A 472 21.37 -8.59 15.22
CA ASP A 472 20.36 -8.37 14.19
C ASP A 472 19.06 -9.13 14.53
N GLN A 473 19.17 -10.42 14.87
CA GLN A 473 18.04 -11.24 15.34
C GLN A 473 17.37 -10.65 16.59
N ALA A 474 18.15 -10.15 17.55
CA ALA A 474 17.61 -9.48 18.72
C ALA A 474 16.87 -8.19 18.33
N GLY A 475 17.40 -7.43 17.38
CA GLY A 475 16.75 -6.26 16.80
C GLY A 475 15.41 -6.62 16.15
N GLU A 476 15.39 -7.60 15.25
CA GLU A 476 14.16 -8.10 14.62
C GLU A 476 13.14 -8.55 15.66
N PHE A 477 13.57 -9.27 16.69
CA PHE A 477 12.71 -9.69 17.79
C PHE A 477 12.11 -8.51 18.56
N THR A 478 12.87 -7.43 18.81
CA THR A 478 12.33 -6.23 19.47
C THR A 478 11.29 -5.53 18.60
N VAL A 479 11.54 -5.41 17.30
CA VAL A 479 10.58 -4.83 16.34
C VAL A 479 9.32 -5.69 16.25
N LEU A 480 9.48 -7.01 16.18
CA LEU A 480 8.36 -7.96 16.17
C LEU A 480 7.55 -7.89 17.47
N LYS A 481 8.22 -7.78 18.62
CA LYS A 481 7.56 -7.63 19.93
C LYS A 481 6.76 -6.33 20.01
N GLU A 482 7.32 -5.23 19.50
CA GLU A 482 6.62 -3.95 19.44
C GLU A 482 5.39 -4.04 18.53
N ASN A 483 5.54 -4.61 17.34
CA ASN A 483 4.44 -4.84 16.40
C ASN A 483 3.36 -5.76 16.99
N TYR A 484 3.76 -6.83 17.67
CA TYR A 484 2.85 -7.73 18.38
C TYR A 484 2.07 -7.02 19.50
N SER A 485 2.72 -6.11 20.23
CA SER A 485 2.03 -5.32 21.26
C SER A 485 0.97 -4.38 20.65
N LYS A 486 1.26 -3.79 19.49
CA LYS A 486 0.33 -2.95 18.72
C LYS A 486 -0.84 -3.77 18.16
N THR A 487 -0.58 -4.95 17.60
CA THR A 487 -1.68 -5.81 17.09
C THR A 487 -2.52 -6.41 18.21
N LYS A 488 -1.92 -6.76 19.35
CA LYS A 488 -2.65 -7.22 20.54
C LYS A 488 -3.61 -6.16 21.08
N THR A 489 -3.16 -4.91 21.15
CA THR A 489 -4.03 -3.80 21.61
C THR A 489 -5.17 -3.54 20.63
N LEU A 490 -4.89 -3.54 19.31
CA LEU A 490 -5.92 -3.40 18.27
C LEU A 490 -6.97 -4.53 18.32
N THR A 491 -6.53 -5.78 18.45
CA THR A 491 -7.43 -6.95 18.49
C THR A 491 -8.34 -6.94 19.73
N LEU A 492 -7.84 -6.50 20.88
CA LEU A 492 -8.66 -6.31 22.08
C LEU A 492 -9.76 -5.26 21.87
N PHE A 493 -9.43 -4.10 21.28
CA PHE A 493 -10.44 -3.08 20.97
C PHE A 493 -11.49 -3.60 19.99
N LEU A 494 -11.07 -4.31 18.94
CA LEU A 494 -11.98 -4.87 17.95
C LEU A 494 -12.93 -5.92 18.56
N GLY A 495 -12.43 -6.76 19.48
CA GLY A 495 -13.24 -7.73 20.21
C GLY A 495 -14.27 -7.10 21.15
N ILE A 496 -13.90 -6.02 21.86
CA ILE A 496 -14.85 -5.27 22.70
C ILE A 496 -15.91 -4.59 21.83
N PHE A 497 -15.51 -4.03 20.69
CA PHE A 497 -16.46 -3.38 19.78
C PHE A 497 -17.47 -4.38 19.17
N SER A 498 -17.01 -5.56 18.73
CA SER A 498 -17.87 -6.57 18.12
C SER A 498 -18.89 -7.15 19.12
N THR A 499 -18.50 -7.34 20.38
CA THR A 499 -19.41 -7.81 21.44
C THR A 499 -20.50 -6.79 21.77
N VAL A 500 -20.16 -5.49 21.81
CA VAL A 500 -21.15 -4.41 21.99
C VAL A 500 -22.12 -4.35 20.80
N LEU A 501 -21.61 -4.47 19.57
CA LEU A 501 -22.44 -4.46 18.36
C LEU A 501 -23.41 -5.65 18.35
N PHE A 502 -22.95 -6.84 18.73
CA PHE A 502 -23.78 -8.04 18.84
C PHE A 502 -24.92 -7.85 19.84
N PHE A 503 -24.62 -7.29 21.02
CA PHE A 503 -25.65 -7.02 22.03
C PHE A 503 -26.72 -6.02 21.53
N LEU A 504 -26.30 -4.96 20.84
CA LEU A 504 -27.21 -3.99 20.22
C LEU A 504 -28.13 -4.63 19.18
N LEU A 505 -27.61 -5.53 18.35
CA LEU A 505 -28.41 -6.26 17.34
C LEU A 505 -29.47 -7.16 18.00
N VAL A 506 -29.11 -7.90 19.05
CA VAL A 506 -30.04 -8.76 19.79
C VAL A 506 -31.17 -7.95 20.42
N VAL A 507 -30.86 -6.81 21.04
CA VAL A 507 -31.87 -5.93 21.66
C VAL A 507 -32.83 -5.36 20.60
N ASN A 508 -32.32 -4.93 19.45
CA ASN A 508 -33.16 -4.39 18.38
C ASN A 508 -34.06 -5.46 17.75
N SER A 509 -33.55 -6.67 17.53
CA SER A 509 -34.33 -7.79 17.00
C SER A 509 -35.51 -8.13 17.92
N ARG A 510 -35.29 -8.23 19.23
CA ARG A 510 -36.36 -8.47 20.22
C ARG A 510 -37.43 -7.38 20.20
N ARG A 511 -37.03 -6.11 20.12
CA ARG A 511 -37.96 -4.98 20.03
C ARG A 511 -38.80 -5.02 18.75
N SER A 512 -38.19 -5.40 17.62
CA SER A 512 -38.89 -5.51 16.35
C SER A 512 -39.97 -6.60 16.38
N ASN A 513 -39.63 -7.78 16.91
CA ASN A 513 -40.56 -8.91 16.98
C ASN A 513 -41.78 -8.58 17.86
N HIS A 514 -41.57 -7.92 19.00
CA HIS A 514 -42.67 -7.51 19.87
C HIS A 514 -43.62 -6.52 19.18
N LYS A 515 -43.08 -5.57 18.40
CA LYS A 515 -43.90 -4.63 17.62
C LYS A 515 -44.72 -5.33 16.55
N GLN A 516 -44.17 -6.34 15.88
CA GLN A 516 -44.89 -7.11 14.86
C GLN A 516 -46.08 -7.86 15.47
N GLN A 517 -45.87 -8.55 16.60
CA GLN A 517 -46.95 -9.26 17.29
C GLN A 517 -48.12 -8.34 17.66
N LEU A 518 -47.81 -7.13 18.14
CA LEU A 518 -48.81 -6.15 18.53
C LEU A 518 -49.58 -5.59 17.33
N LEU A 519 -48.93 -5.45 16.18
CA LEU A 519 -49.59 -5.05 14.93
C LEU A 519 -50.56 -6.14 14.42
N ASP A 520 -50.16 -7.41 14.51
CA ASP A 520 -51.01 -8.52 14.08
C ASP A 520 -52.28 -8.61 14.92
N GLU A 521 -52.16 -8.50 16.25
CA GLU A 521 -53.29 -8.49 17.18
C GLU A 521 -54.26 -7.34 16.89
N LEU A 522 -53.73 -6.12 16.74
CA LEU A 522 -54.52 -4.94 16.41
C LEU A 522 -55.22 -5.05 15.05
N SER A 523 -54.55 -5.65 14.05
CA SER A 523 -55.14 -5.87 12.73
C SER A 523 -56.32 -6.84 12.79
N LYS A 524 -56.23 -7.90 13.60
CA LYS A 524 -57.29 -8.89 13.77
C LYS A 524 -58.51 -8.28 14.44
N GLU A 525 -58.30 -7.44 15.46
CA GLU A 525 -59.38 -6.72 16.14
C GLU A 525 -60.10 -5.73 15.21
N LEU A 526 -59.35 -5.01 14.37
CA LEU A 526 -59.90 -3.97 13.49
C LEU A 526 -60.73 -4.51 12.30
N TYR A 527 -60.38 -5.70 11.77
CA TYR A 527 -60.96 -6.25 10.53
C TYR A 527 -61.96 -7.41 10.74
N THR A 528 -62.28 -7.76 11.97
CA THR A 528 -63.28 -8.78 12.30
C THR A 528 -64.55 -8.16 12.88
N HIS A 529 -65.70 -8.81 12.67
CA HIS A 529 -66.98 -8.39 13.22
C HIS A 529 -67.02 -8.82 14.70
N PRO A 530 -67.32 -7.91 15.65
CA PRO A 530 -67.18 -8.18 17.08
C PRO A 530 -68.13 -9.25 17.64
N ARG A 531 -69.18 -9.61 16.88
CA ARG A 531 -70.20 -10.59 17.27
C ARG A 531 -70.02 -11.94 16.55
N SER A 532 -69.94 -11.94 15.22
CA SER A 532 -69.79 -13.18 14.43
C SER A 532 -68.35 -13.65 14.20
N GLY A 533 -67.34 -12.79 14.40
CA GLY A 533 -65.93 -13.11 14.10
C GLY A 533 -65.56 -13.14 12.61
N LEU A 534 -66.51 -12.88 11.71
CA LEU A 534 -66.30 -12.81 10.26
C LEU A 534 -65.61 -11.50 9.85
N LYS A 535 -65.18 -11.38 8.59
CA LYS A 535 -64.62 -10.12 8.07
C LYS A 535 -65.69 -9.02 8.13
N ASN A 536 -65.34 -7.84 8.64
CA ASN A 536 -66.29 -6.74 8.80
C ASN A 536 -66.35 -5.81 7.58
N LEU A 537 -67.29 -4.86 7.59
CA LEU A 537 -67.42 -3.81 6.58
C LEU A 537 -66.12 -3.03 6.39
N ARG A 538 -65.36 -2.74 7.44
CA ARG A 538 -64.09 -1.99 7.34
C ARG A 538 -63.03 -2.73 6.51
N MET A 539 -62.99 -4.06 6.63
CA MET A 539 -62.12 -4.88 5.79
C MET A 539 -62.59 -4.89 4.33
N LEU A 540 -63.91 -4.87 4.11
CA LEU A 540 -64.48 -4.74 2.76
C LEU A 540 -64.08 -3.41 2.14
N THR A 541 -64.36 -2.28 2.79
CA THR A 541 -64.06 -0.93 2.28
C THR A 541 -62.58 -0.73 2.01
N GLN A 542 -61.68 -1.37 2.77
CA GLN A 542 -60.25 -1.26 2.53
C GLN A 542 -59.76 -2.15 1.39
N LYS A 543 -60.29 -3.36 1.21
CA LYS A 543 -59.75 -4.35 0.26
C LYS A 543 -60.52 -4.46 -1.05
N LEU A 544 -61.79 -4.09 -1.07
CA LEU A 544 -62.65 -4.19 -2.24
C LEU A 544 -62.19 -3.29 -3.40
N PRO A 545 -61.87 -1.99 -3.19
CA PRO A 545 -61.40 -1.13 -4.29
C PRO A 545 -60.16 -1.70 -4.98
N ASP A 546 -59.16 -2.12 -4.19
CA ASP A 546 -57.93 -2.73 -4.72
C ASP A 546 -58.21 -4.04 -5.47
N SER A 547 -59.14 -4.86 -4.98
CA SER A 547 -59.50 -6.13 -5.62
C SER A 547 -60.24 -5.91 -6.93
N LEU A 548 -61.15 -4.94 -7.00
CA LEU A 548 -61.91 -4.63 -8.22
C LEU A 548 -61.06 -3.88 -9.24
N ASN A 549 -60.20 -2.96 -8.81
CA ASN A 549 -59.24 -2.27 -9.69
C ASN A 549 -58.28 -3.27 -10.35
N ARG A 550 -57.79 -4.28 -9.63
CA ARG A 550 -56.98 -5.36 -10.23
C ARG A 550 -57.74 -6.14 -11.29
N SER A 551 -58.99 -6.54 -11.00
CA SER A 551 -59.85 -7.22 -11.98
C SER A 551 -60.08 -6.34 -13.21
N THR A 552 -60.43 -5.07 -13.02
CA THR A 552 -60.64 -4.08 -14.09
C THR A 552 -59.39 -3.88 -14.95
N MET A 553 -58.21 -3.71 -14.33
CA MET A 553 -56.94 -3.58 -15.06
C MET A 553 -56.64 -4.82 -15.91
N ASN A 554 -56.87 -6.02 -15.39
CA ASN A 554 -56.66 -7.25 -16.15
C ASN A 554 -57.61 -7.33 -17.36
N TYR A 555 -58.88 -6.91 -17.20
CA TYR A 555 -59.83 -6.82 -18.31
C TYR A 555 -59.45 -5.76 -19.35
N GLU A 556 -58.98 -4.60 -18.93
CA GLU A 556 -58.50 -3.56 -19.87
C GLU A 556 -57.31 -4.07 -20.68
N GLN A 557 -56.32 -4.66 -20.03
CA GLN A 557 -55.17 -5.26 -20.70
C GLN A 557 -55.57 -6.31 -21.74
N TRP A 558 -56.55 -7.17 -21.40
CA TRP A 558 -57.12 -8.12 -22.36
C TRP A 558 -57.85 -7.44 -23.52
N ARG A 559 -58.71 -6.45 -23.26
CA ARG A 559 -59.44 -5.70 -24.30
C ARG A 559 -58.50 -5.00 -25.28
N PHE A 560 -57.35 -4.51 -24.81
CA PHE A 560 -56.32 -3.88 -25.64
C PHE A 560 -55.34 -4.89 -26.28
N GLY A 561 -55.58 -6.20 -26.15
CA GLY A 561 -54.78 -7.25 -26.77
C GLY A 561 -53.41 -7.49 -26.11
N GLN A 562 -53.20 -7.00 -24.88
CA GLN A 562 -51.96 -7.22 -24.10
C GLN A 562 -51.97 -8.58 -23.37
N LEU A 563 -53.16 -9.14 -23.13
CA LEU A 563 -53.35 -10.51 -22.64
C LEU A 563 -53.92 -11.39 -23.76
N ILE A 564 -53.37 -12.60 -23.90
CA ILE A 564 -53.75 -13.58 -24.95
C ILE A 564 -55.10 -14.24 -24.62
N ASP A 565 -55.33 -14.56 -23.34
CA ASP A 565 -56.52 -15.24 -22.87
C ASP A 565 -57.44 -14.29 -22.11
N GLU A 566 -58.75 -14.52 -22.21
CA GLU A 566 -59.74 -13.78 -21.41
C GLU A 566 -59.54 -14.11 -19.92
N PRO A 567 -59.48 -13.10 -19.01
CA PRO A 567 -59.26 -13.34 -17.59
C PRO A 567 -60.54 -13.84 -16.92
N LEU A 568 -60.98 -15.05 -17.28
CA LEU A 568 -62.21 -15.68 -16.78
C LEU A 568 -62.21 -15.76 -15.25
N ASN A 569 -61.06 -16.04 -14.63
CA ASN A 569 -60.93 -16.11 -13.17
C ASN A 569 -61.21 -14.79 -12.42
N ASP A 570 -61.23 -13.65 -13.11
CA ASP A 570 -61.48 -12.33 -12.52
C ASP A 570 -62.95 -11.90 -12.62
N ARG A 571 -63.84 -12.74 -13.20
CA ARG A 571 -65.30 -12.59 -13.06
C ARG A 571 -65.70 -12.97 -11.64
N LEU A 572 -66.38 -12.07 -10.96
CA LEU A 572 -66.87 -12.28 -9.61
C LEU A 572 -68.39 -12.27 -9.61
N LYS A 573 -68.99 -13.03 -8.72
CA LYS A 573 -70.42 -12.96 -8.44
C LYS A 573 -70.59 -12.49 -7.01
N PHE A 574 -71.40 -11.46 -6.85
CA PHE A 574 -71.73 -10.85 -5.57
C PHE A 574 -73.13 -11.29 -5.17
N ALA A 575 -73.27 -11.75 -3.94
CA ALA A 575 -74.57 -12.06 -3.35
C ALA A 575 -74.69 -11.32 -2.02
N LEU A 576 -75.67 -10.43 -1.92
CA LEU A 576 -76.09 -9.80 -0.66
C LEU A 576 -77.22 -10.65 -0.06
N ILE A 577 -77.00 -11.13 1.15
CA ILE A 577 -77.82 -12.16 1.78
C ILE A 577 -78.34 -11.59 3.09
N ASP A 578 -79.65 -11.45 3.20
CA ASP A 578 -80.27 -11.05 4.45
C ASP A 578 -80.87 -12.26 5.18
N ILE A 579 -80.53 -12.34 6.47
CA ILE A 579 -80.87 -13.45 7.36
C ILE A 579 -81.59 -12.88 8.59
N PRO A 580 -82.92 -12.67 8.52
CA PRO A 580 -83.73 -12.17 9.63
C PRO A 580 -83.61 -12.98 10.92
N MET A 581 -83.28 -14.28 10.81
CA MET A 581 -83.05 -15.21 11.92
C MET A 581 -82.21 -14.59 13.06
N LEU A 582 -81.14 -13.86 12.72
CA LEU A 582 -80.24 -13.28 13.72
C LEU A 582 -80.93 -12.16 14.50
N THR A 583 -81.64 -11.28 13.79
CA THR A 583 -82.42 -10.19 14.42
C THR A 583 -83.52 -10.75 15.32
N ASP A 584 -84.18 -11.84 14.91
CA ASP A 584 -85.18 -12.55 15.70
C ASP A 584 -84.63 -13.06 17.04
N ILE A 585 -83.44 -13.66 17.04
CA ILE A 585 -82.82 -14.16 18.27
C ILE A 585 -82.52 -12.99 19.23
N TYR A 586 -82.00 -11.89 18.71
CA TYR A 586 -81.72 -10.69 19.52
C TYR A 586 -82.99 -10.08 20.12
N THR A 587 -84.07 -9.98 19.33
CA THR A 587 -85.33 -9.36 19.76
C THR A 587 -86.13 -10.25 20.72
N LYS A 588 -86.17 -11.57 20.49
CA LYS A 588 -86.96 -12.52 21.29
C LYS A 588 -86.21 -13.04 22.52
N HIS A 589 -84.88 -13.19 22.47
CA HIS A 589 -84.09 -13.88 23.50
C HIS A 589 -82.98 -13.03 24.13
N GLY A 590 -82.79 -11.80 23.66
CA GLY A 590 -81.90 -10.80 24.26
C GLY A 590 -80.43 -10.94 23.87
N TYR A 591 -79.64 -9.92 24.24
CA TYR A 591 -78.30 -9.67 23.70
C TYR A 591 -77.27 -10.79 23.96
N LYS A 592 -77.24 -11.37 25.16
CA LYS A 592 -76.24 -12.39 25.51
C LYS A 592 -76.42 -13.67 24.69
N VAL A 593 -77.67 -14.08 24.48
CA VAL A 593 -78.02 -15.26 23.68
C VAL A 593 -77.74 -14.96 22.20
N GLY A 594 -78.22 -13.83 21.68
CA GLY A 594 -77.96 -13.41 20.30
C GLY A 594 -76.47 -13.39 19.96
N ARG A 595 -75.61 -12.88 20.85
CA ARG A 595 -74.15 -12.86 20.61
C ARG A 595 -73.52 -14.26 20.55
N ALA A 596 -73.97 -15.18 21.40
CA ALA A 596 -73.45 -16.55 21.39
C ALA A 596 -73.87 -17.29 20.12
N GLU A 597 -75.15 -17.17 19.73
CA GLU A 597 -75.69 -17.78 18.52
C GLU A 597 -75.12 -17.14 17.25
N GLU A 598 -74.96 -15.82 17.18
CA GLU A 598 -74.36 -15.13 16.02
C GLU A 598 -72.88 -15.53 15.83
N LYS A 599 -72.15 -15.75 16.93
CA LYS A 599 -70.78 -16.27 16.87
C LYS A 599 -70.75 -17.72 16.37
N ALA A 600 -71.61 -18.57 16.92
CA ALA A 600 -71.73 -19.97 16.48
C ALA A 600 -72.14 -20.05 15.00
N PHE A 601 -73.05 -19.18 14.56
CA PHE A 601 -73.46 -19.06 13.17
C PHE A 601 -72.31 -18.59 12.27
N GLY A 602 -71.52 -17.60 12.71
CA GLY A 602 -70.32 -17.14 12.03
C GLY A 602 -69.27 -18.25 11.84
N GLU A 603 -69.05 -19.07 12.86
CA GLU A 603 -68.16 -20.24 12.78
C GLU A 603 -68.73 -21.34 11.86
N HIS A 604 -70.03 -21.62 11.95
CA HIS A 604 -70.74 -22.59 11.10
C HIS A 604 -70.65 -22.21 9.62
N ILE A 605 -71.03 -20.98 9.27
CA ILE A 605 -71.02 -20.53 7.88
C ILE A 605 -69.59 -20.52 7.32
N SER A 606 -68.59 -20.09 8.10
CA SER A 606 -67.20 -20.09 7.64
C SER A 606 -66.67 -21.49 7.33
N ASN A 607 -67.18 -22.54 8.00
CA ASN A 607 -66.75 -23.93 7.77
C ASN A 607 -67.46 -24.57 6.56
N CYS A 608 -68.65 -24.10 6.21
CA CYS A 608 -69.44 -24.61 5.08
C CYS A 608 -69.05 -23.98 3.72
N LEU A 609 -68.24 -22.91 3.72
CA LEU A 609 -67.87 -22.19 2.50
C LEU A 609 -66.75 -22.87 1.71
N THR A 610 -66.82 -22.74 0.39
CA THR A 610 -65.84 -23.28 -0.56
C THR A 610 -64.54 -22.46 -0.55
N ALA A 611 -63.41 -23.15 -0.81
CA ALA A 611 -62.11 -22.51 -0.90
C ALA A 611 -62.08 -21.47 -2.04
N GLY A 612 -61.72 -20.22 -1.72
CA GLY A 612 -61.65 -19.11 -2.68
C GLY A 612 -62.81 -18.12 -2.59
N SER A 613 -63.89 -18.45 -1.88
CA SER A 613 -64.99 -17.53 -1.60
C SER A 613 -64.67 -16.55 -0.46
N ARG A 614 -65.35 -15.40 -0.45
CA ARG A 614 -65.17 -14.34 0.56
C ARG A 614 -66.53 -13.99 1.15
N LEU A 615 -66.63 -14.05 2.47
CA LEU A 615 -67.82 -13.65 3.23
C LEU A 615 -67.49 -12.47 4.14
N TYR A 616 -68.34 -11.46 4.10
CA TYR A 616 -68.28 -10.27 4.95
C TYR A 616 -69.60 -10.11 5.71
N HIS A 617 -69.52 -9.76 6.98
CA HIS A 617 -70.67 -9.39 7.80
C HIS A 617 -70.77 -7.86 7.82
N LEU A 618 -71.82 -7.31 7.22
CA LEU A 618 -71.97 -5.86 7.05
C LEU A 618 -72.78 -5.22 8.18
N SER A 619 -73.94 -5.80 8.50
CA SER A 619 -74.87 -5.30 9.53
C SER A 619 -75.63 -6.45 10.18
N ASP A 620 -76.45 -6.17 11.19
CA ASP A 620 -77.13 -7.15 12.06
C ASP A 620 -77.88 -8.31 11.35
N ARG A 621 -78.22 -8.17 10.07
CA ARG A 621 -78.88 -9.21 9.27
C ARG A 621 -78.23 -9.47 7.91
N SER A 622 -77.24 -8.69 7.49
CA SER A 622 -76.77 -8.66 6.10
C SER A 622 -75.34 -9.17 5.92
N PHE A 623 -75.17 -10.05 4.94
CA PHE A 623 -73.90 -10.68 4.59
C PHE A 623 -73.59 -10.47 3.12
N LEU A 624 -72.36 -10.06 2.81
CA LEU A 624 -71.88 -9.99 1.44
C LEU A 624 -71.00 -11.19 1.15
N TYR A 625 -71.44 -12.00 0.19
CA TYR A 625 -70.73 -13.15 -0.33
C TYR A 625 -70.17 -12.84 -1.72
N ILE A 626 -68.91 -13.21 -1.96
CA ILE A 626 -68.20 -12.99 -3.22
C ILE A 626 -67.51 -14.29 -3.62
N GLU A 627 -67.81 -14.80 -4.81
CA GLU A 627 -67.15 -15.98 -5.37
C GLU A 627 -66.68 -15.76 -6.82
N PRO A 628 -65.64 -16.47 -7.28
CA PRO A 628 -65.26 -16.48 -8.70
C PRO A 628 -66.34 -17.15 -9.56
N ASN A 629 -66.66 -16.54 -10.71
CA ASN A 629 -67.66 -17.05 -11.65
C ASN A 629 -67.12 -17.06 -13.11
N PRO A 630 -66.09 -17.86 -13.41
CA PRO A 630 -65.37 -17.78 -14.69
C PRO A 630 -66.22 -18.08 -15.92
N GLU A 631 -67.11 -19.08 -15.85
CA GLU A 631 -67.85 -19.59 -17.00
C GLU A 631 -69.34 -19.22 -17.00
N LYS A 632 -69.78 -18.29 -16.12
CA LYS A 632 -71.22 -18.02 -15.85
C LYS A 632 -72.02 -19.28 -15.49
N LEU A 633 -71.34 -20.32 -15.00
CA LEU A 633 -71.94 -21.61 -14.64
C LEU A 633 -72.83 -21.53 -13.40
N HIS A 634 -72.54 -20.58 -12.50
CA HIS A 634 -73.26 -20.45 -11.25
C HIS A 634 -74.59 -19.71 -11.48
N GLN A 635 -75.64 -20.49 -11.68
CA GLN A 635 -77.01 -20.00 -11.72
C GLN A 635 -77.40 -19.41 -10.36
N PRO A 636 -78.11 -18.26 -10.29
CA PRO A 636 -78.58 -17.64 -9.05
C PRO A 636 -79.22 -18.62 -8.04
N GLU A 637 -79.93 -19.62 -8.57
CA GLU A 637 -80.62 -20.68 -7.85
C GLU A 637 -79.66 -21.56 -7.02
N LEU A 638 -78.45 -21.82 -7.52
CA LEU A 638 -77.47 -22.66 -6.83
C LEU A 638 -76.95 -21.99 -5.56
N ILE A 639 -76.66 -20.68 -5.63
CA ILE A 639 -76.23 -19.91 -4.46
C ILE A 639 -77.38 -19.84 -3.45
N PHE A 640 -78.59 -19.57 -3.93
CA PHE A 640 -79.76 -19.53 -3.07
C PHE A 640 -79.96 -20.85 -2.33
N GLU A 641 -79.94 -22.00 -3.03
CA GLU A 641 -80.09 -23.31 -2.39
C GLU A 641 -78.91 -23.67 -1.48
N GLN A 642 -77.68 -23.26 -1.82
CA GLN A 642 -76.51 -23.42 -0.93
C GLN A 642 -76.71 -22.68 0.40
N PHE A 643 -77.08 -21.40 0.36
CA PHE A 643 -77.29 -20.61 1.57
C PHE A 643 -78.53 -21.08 2.34
N LYS A 644 -79.59 -21.51 1.65
CA LYS A 644 -80.75 -22.16 2.27
C LYS A 644 -80.36 -23.44 3.00
N GLN A 645 -79.48 -24.27 2.43
CA GLN A 645 -78.97 -25.47 3.08
C GLN A 645 -78.06 -25.13 4.27
N ILE A 646 -77.22 -24.10 4.18
CA ILE A 646 -76.38 -23.63 5.29
C ILE A 646 -77.26 -23.14 6.45
N ILE A 647 -78.28 -22.33 6.16
CA ILE A 647 -79.22 -21.81 7.16
C ILE A 647 -80.03 -22.95 7.76
N ASN A 648 -80.51 -23.91 6.97
CA ASN A 648 -81.27 -25.06 7.49
C ASN A 648 -80.42 -26.03 8.30
N SER A 649 -79.14 -26.20 7.97
CA SER A 649 -78.21 -27.09 8.71
C SER A 649 -77.69 -26.48 10.00
N PHE A 650 -77.92 -25.19 10.25
CA PHE A 650 -77.57 -24.56 11.52
C PHE A 650 -78.54 -25.02 12.63
N GLU A 651 -78.01 -25.84 13.54
CA GLU A 651 -78.72 -26.33 14.72
C GLU A 651 -78.83 -25.21 15.77
N THR A 652 -80.06 -24.76 16.06
CA THR A 652 -80.33 -23.80 17.14
C THR A 652 -81.52 -24.27 17.95
N LYS A 653 -81.51 -23.96 19.26
CA LYS A 653 -82.55 -24.36 20.22
C LYS A 653 -83.75 -23.42 20.24
N TYR A 654 -83.68 -22.31 19.49
CA TYR A 654 -84.67 -21.24 19.50
C TYR A 654 -85.56 -21.31 18.26
N ASP A 655 -86.81 -20.89 18.41
CA ASP A 655 -87.76 -20.76 17.30
C ASP A 655 -87.47 -19.47 16.53
N VAL A 656 -86.98 -19.62 15.30
CA VAL A 656 -86.37 -18.53 14.54
C VAL A 656 -86.88 -18.50 13.10
N ASN A 657 -87.02 -17.29 12.56
CA ASN A 657 -87.36 -17.10 11.16
C ASN A 657 -86.18 -17.50 10.26
N ARG A 658 -86.30 -18.65 9.58
CA ARG A 658 -85.29 -19.15 8.62
C ARG A 658 -85.52 -18.69 7.18
N MET A 659 -86.43 -17.73 6.97
CA MET A 659 -86.54 -17.08 5.66
C MET A 659 -85.23 -16.36 5.34
N LEU A 660 -84.90 -16.32 4.06
CA LEU A 660 -83.71 -15.65 3.54
C LEU A 660 -84.05 -14.92 2.25
N SER A 661 -83.41 -13.77 2.05
CA SER A 661 -83.46 -13.02 0.79
C SER A 661 -82.06 -12.93 0.22
N VAL A 662 -81.91 -13.30 -1.05
CA VAL A 662 -80.60 -13.33 -1.72
C VAL A 662 -80.64 -12.46 -2.97
N SER A 663 -79.76 -11.47 -3.02
CA SER A 663 -79.67 -10.49 -4.10
C SER A 663 -78.36 -10.64 -4.82
N ILE A 664 -78.40 -10.87 -6.13
CA ILE A 664 -77.23 -11.33 -6.89
C ILE A 664 -76.93 -10.39 -8.06
N ALA A 665 -75.66 -10.00 -8.18
CA ALA A 665 -75.13 -9.28 -9.33
C ALA A 665 -73.76 -9.83 -9.73
N ASP A 666 -73.52 -9.92 -11.03
CA ASP A 666 -72.20 -10.28 -11.56
C ASP A 666 -71.31 -9.03 -11.65
N TYR A 667 -70.00 -9.21 -11.44
CA TYR A 667 -68.97 -8.22 -11.71
C TYR A 667 -67.95 -8.78 -12.71
N PRO A 668 -67.63 -8.05 -13.79
CA PRO A 668 -68.18 -6.75 -14.16
C PRO A 668 -69.65 -6.82 -14.57
N PHE A 669 -70.48 -5.90 -14.07
CA PHE A 669 -71.94 -5.91 -14.31
C PHE A 669 -72.29 -5.59 -15.77
N LEU A 670 -71.53 -4.68 -16.40
CA LEU A 670 -71.67 -4.33 -17.82
C LEU A 670 -70.60 -5.05 -18.65
N PRO A 671 -70.97 -6.05 -19.49
CA PRO A 671 -69.99 -6.89 -20.19
C PRO A 671 -69.10 -6.18 -21.21
N ARG A 672 -69.43 -4.96 -21.64
CA ARG A 672 -68.66 -4.17 -22.62
C ARG A 672 -68.07 -2.87 -22.06
N ALA A 673 -68.34 -2.57 -20.79
CA ALA A 673 -67.95 -1.33 -20.12
C ALA A 673 -67.54 -1.62 -18.67
N TYR A 674 -66.39 -2.30 -18.52
CA TYR A 674 -65.92 -2.83 -17.23
C TYR A 674 -65.63 -1.78 -16.16
N THR A 675 -65.29 -0.55 -16.59
CA THR A 675 -64.99 0.59 -15.70
C THR A 675 -66.21 1.42 -15.33
N ALA A 676 -67.37 1.14 -15.92
CA ALA A 676 -68.54 2.01 -15.77
C ALA A 676 -69.25 1.87 -14.41
N ILE A 677 -68.95 0.82 -13.65
CA ILE A 677 -69.50 0.56 -12.32
C ILE A 677 -68.33 0.32 -11.38
N ASN A 678 -68.15 1.21 -10.40
CA ASN A 678 -67.13 1.10 -9.37
C ASN A 678 -67.60 0.20 -8.20
N ASP A 679 -66.81 0.11 -7.13
CA ASP A 679 -67.15 -0.69 -5.94
C ASP A 679 -68.35 -0.15 -5.15
N GLU A 680 -68.54 1.16 -5.08
CA GLU A 680 -69.69 1.79 -4.42
C GLU A 680 -70.97 1.59 -5.24
N ASP A 681 -70.92 1.83 -6.55
CA ASP A 681 -72.02 1.65 -7.50
C ASP A 681 -72.54 0.20 -7.50
N LEU A 682 -71.62 -0.78 -7.38
CA LEU A 682 -71.96 -2.19 -7.30
C LEU A 682 -72.71 -2.53 -6.01
N ILE A 683 -72.31 -1.93 -4.88
CA ILE A 683 -72.99 -2.12 -3.60
C ILE A 683 -74.40 -1.51 -3.67
N ASP A 684 -74.56 -0.31 -4.23
CA ASP A 684 -75.87 0.32 -4.41
C ASP A 684 -76.81 -0.53 -5.29
N LEU A 685 -76.27 -1.13 -6.34
CA LEU A 685 -77.00 -2.05 -7.20
C LEU A 685 -77.51 -3.28 -6.42
N LEU A 686 -76.66 -3.87 -5.56
CA LEU A 686 -77.03 -5.01 -4.70
C LEU A 686 -78.05 -4.61 -3.63
N LEU A 687 -77.94 -3.41 -3.07
CA LEU A 687 -78.89 -2.89 -2.09
C LEU A 687 -80.28 -2.66 -2.71
N LEU A 688 -80.33 -2.12 -3.94
CA LEU A 688 -81.59 -1.98 -4.69
C LEU A 688 -82.22 -3.35 -4.98
N ALA A 689 -81.40 -4.34 -5.37
CA ALA A 689 -81.88 -5.70 -5.56
C ALA A 689 -82.41 -6.33 -4.25
N SER A 690 -81.75 -6.05 -3.11
CA SER A 690 -82.19 -6.50 -1.79
C SER A 690 -83.51 -5.87 -1.37
N ASP A 691 -83.72 -4.58 -1.62
CA ASP A 691 -84.99 -3.90 -1.33
C ASP A 691 -86.18 -4.57 -2.06
N ILE A 692 -86.00 -4.86 -3.36
CA ILE A 692 -87.00 -5.60 -4.16
C ILE A 692 -87.21 -7.01 -3.63
N CYS A 693 -86.11 -7.74 -3.35
CA CYS A 693 -86.18 -9.11 -2.88
C CYS A 693 -86.87 -9.23 -1.51
N THR A 694 -86.60 -8.30 -0.61
CA THR A 694 -87.16 -8.29 0.74
C THR A 694 -88.66 -8.02 0.70
N THR A 695 -89.09 -7.10 -0.17
CA THR A 695 -90.51 -6.80 -0.41
C THR A 695 -91.24 -8.02 -0.99
N LEU A 696 -90.61 -8.76 -1.92
CA LEU A 696 -91.16 -10.02 -2.44
C LEU A 696 -91.31 -11.09 -1.35
N VAL A 697 -90.29 -11.27 -0.50
CA VAL A 697 -90.36 -12.22 0.63
C VAL A 697 -91.51 -11.87 1.59
N GLN A 698 -91.76 -10.58 1.83
CA GLN A 698 -92.87 -10.12 2.68
C GLN A 698 -94.25 -10.37 2.06
N MET A 699 -94.40 -10.18 0.74
CA MET A 699 -95.67 -10.41 0.05
C MET A 699 -96.03 -11.90 -0.08
N GLU A 700 -95.03 -12.76 -0.25
CA GLU A 700 -95.23 -14.19 -0.55
C GLU A 700 -94.97 -15.14 0.63
N ASP A 701 -94.46 -14.61 1.75
CA ASP A 701 -94.09 -15.33 2.97
C ASP A 701 -93.19 -16.56 2.71
N LYS A 702 -92.24 -16.40 1.77
CA LYS A 702 -91.29 -17.44 1.34
C LYS A 702 -89.92 -16.83 1.09
N SER A 703 -88.87 -17.62 1.30
CA SER A 703 -87.51 -17.25 0.88
C SER A 703 -87.44 -17.06 -0.63
N GLN A 704 -86.90 -15.93 -1.08
CA GLN A 704 -86.79 -15.58 -2.50
C GLN A 704 -85.38 -15.11 -2.85
N TRP A 705 -85.04 -15.16 -4.14
CA TRP A 705 -83.87 -14.48 -4.68
C TRP A 705 -84.25 -13.53 -5.81
N VAL A 706 -83.42 -12.50 -5.99
CA VAL A 706 -83.48 -11.55 -7.09
C VAL A 706 -82.09 -11.41 -7.70
N SER A 707 -81.99 -11.51 -9.03
CA SER A 707 -80.73 -11.29 -9.73
C SER A 707 -80.89 -10.22 -10.80
N PHE A 708 -79.97 -9.25 -10.79
CA PHE A 708 -79.87 -8.25 -11.82
C PHE A 708 -78.87 -8.69 -12.89
N THR A 709 -79.28 -8.61 -14.15
CA THR A 709 -78.42 -8.86 -15.29
C THR A 709 -78.58 -7.76 -16.33
N ALA A 710 -77.48 -7.11 -16.72
CA ALA A 710 -77.52 -6.14 -17.80
C ALA A 710 -77.63 -6.84 -19.17
N ILE A 711 -78.35 -6.23 -20.11
CA ILE A 711 -78.32 -6.71 -21.50
C ILE A 711 -76.92 -6.54 -22.10
N PRO A 712 -76.46 -7.42 -23.01
CA PRO A 712 -75.09 -7.40 -23.53
C PRO A 712 -74.63 -6.09 -24.21
N LEU A 713 -75.58 -5.25 -24.64
CA LEU A 713 -75.36 -4.00 -25.37
C LEU A 713 -75.87 -2.76 -24.60
N ALA A 714 -76.06 -2.86 -23.29
CA ALA A 714 -76.50 -1.73 -22.47
C ALA A 714 -75.47 -0.57 -22.56
N PRO A 715 -75.91 0.67 -22.88
CA PRO A 715 -75.01 1.80 -23.00
C PRO A 715 -74.49 2.25 -21.62
N ALA A 716 -73.16 2.30 -21.48
CA ALA A 716 -72.50 2.70 -20.23
C ALA A 716 -72.89 4.11 -19.74
N ALA A 717 -73.18 5.02 -20.67
CA ALA A 717 -73.61 6.39 -20.36
C ALA A 717 -74.89 6.46 -19.51
N TYR A 718 -75.71 5.40 -19.53
CA TYR A 718 -76.92 5.32 -18.72
C TYR A 718 -76.63 5.16 -17.22
N PHE A 719 -75.43 4.68 -16.88
CA PHE A 719 -74.97 4.42 -15.51
C PHE A 719 -73.94 5.44 -15.02
N ALA A 720 -73.62 6.45 -15.82
CA ALA A 720 -72.60 7.46 -15.52
C ALA A 720 -73.14 8.71 -14.78
N GLN A 721 -74.33 8.61 -14.16
CA GLN A 721 -74.94 9.71 -13.40
C GLN A 721 -74.58 9.60 -11.92
N ASP A 722 -74.57 10.72 -11.19
CA ASP A 722 -74.21 10.77 -9.76
C ASP A 722 -75.13 9.93 -8.84
N ASN A 723 -76.31 9.51 -9.32
CA ASN A 723 -77.25 8.66 -8.58
C ASN A 723 -77.43 7.29 -9.27
N MET A 724 -76.71 6.29 -8.77
CA MET A 724 -76.72 4.92 -9.30
C MET A 724 -78.08 4.22 -9.12
N ARG A 725 -78.75 4.43 -7.98
CA ARG A 725 -80.06 3.81 -7.67
C ARG A 725 -81.14 4.24 -8.68
N GLN A 726 -81.25 5.54 -8.92
CA GLN A 726 -82.20 6.09 -9.88
C GLN A 726 -81.89 5.65 -11.31
N SER A 727 -80.60 5.63 -11.67
CA SER A 727 -80.11 5.14 -12.97
C SER A 727 -80.48 3.68 -13.19
N CYS A 728 -80.34 2.83 -12.16
CA CYS A 728 -80.71 1.42 -12.22
C CYS A 728 -82.22 1.21 -12.38
N LEU A 729 -83.06 1.91 -11.62
CA LEU A 729 -84.53 1.83 -11.77
C LEU A 729 -84.97 2.25 -13.17
N ASN A 730 -84.42 3.35 -13.69
CA ASN A 730 -84.69 3.81 -15.05
C ASN A 730 -84.18 2.80 -16.10
N ALA A 731 -83.06 2.12 -15.84
CA ALA A 731 -82.51 1.08 -16.72
C ALA A 731 -83.39 -0.17 -16.74
N ILE A 732 -83.98 -0.55 -15.60
CA ILE A 732 -84.97 -1.63 -15.51
C ILE A 732 -86.21 -1.29 -16.34
N ARG A 733 -86.76 -0.07 -16.20
CA ARG A 733 -87.94 0.38 -16.99
C ARG A 733 -87.71 0.33 -18.49
N ASN A 734 -86.51 0.72 -18.93
CA ASN A 734 -86.14 0.73 -20.34
C ASN A 734 -85.64 -0.63 -20.84
N GLY A 735 -85.74 -1.70 -20.03
CA GLY A 735 -85.34 -3.05 -20.40
C GLY A 735 -83.83 -3.25 -20.57
N LEU A 736 -83.01 -2.32 -20.05
CA LEU A 736 -81.54 -2.40 -20.08
C LEU A 736 -81.00 -3.32 -18.98
N ILE A 737 -81.70 -3.43 -17.85
CA ILE A 737 -81.46 -4.43 -16.81
C ILE A 737 -82.65 -5.39 -16.78
N LYS A 738 -82.36 -6.69 -16.85
CA LYS A 738 -83.32 -7.76 -16.60
C LYS A 738 -83.27 -8.16 -15.14
N VAL A 739 -84.45 -8.19 -14.52
CA VAL A 739 -84.64 -8.65 -13.14
C VAL A 739 -85.15 -10.09 -13.22
N HIS A 740 -84.35 -11.02 -12.72
CA HIS A 740 -84.72 -12.43 -12.56
C HIS A 740 -85.09 -12.68 -11.10
N THR A 741 -86.13 -13.47 -10.85
CA THR A 741 -86.58 -13.80 -9.50
C THR A 741 -87.16 -15.21 -9.42
N SER A 742 -87.16 -15.78 -8.22
CA SER A 742 -87.94 -16.99 -7.89
C SER A 742 -89.40 -16.72 -7.48
N GLY A 743 -89.78 -15.45 -7.29
CA GLY A 743 -91.14 -15.04 -6.92
C GLY A 743 -92.12 -14.95 -8.11
N ASN A 744 -93.38 -14.64 -7.83
CA ASN A 744 -94.40 -14.48 -8.87
C ASN A 744 -94.16 -13.21 -9.71
N GLU A 745 -94.23 -13.32 -11.04
CA GLU A 745 -94.00 -12.21 -11.98
C GLU A 745 -95.01 -11.05 -11.80
N ASP A 746 -96.25 -11.36 -11.43
CA ASP A 746 -97.28 -10.33 -11.17
C ASP A 746 -96.91 -9.44 -9.97
N ASN A 747 -96.39 -10.04 -8.89
CA ASN A 747 -95.96 -9.32 -7.69
C ASN A 747 -94.69 -8.49 -7.96
N LEU A 748 -93.77 -9.02 -8.75
CA LEU A 748 -92.58 -8.27 -9.18
C LEU A 748 -92.98 -7.01 -9.96
N THR A 749 -93.98 -7.10 -10.84
CA THR A 749 -94.47 -5.97 -11.64
C THR A 749 -95.06 -4.89 -10.74
N ILE A 750 -95.85 -5.27 -9.73
CA ILE A 750 -96.42 -4.34 -8.74
C ILE A 750 -95.31 -3.61 -7.97
N ILE A 751 -94.26 -4.32 -7.52
CA ILE A 751 -93.15 -3.72 -6.76
C ILE A 751 -92.37 -2.73 -7.62
N LEU A 752 -92.05 -3.11 -8.86
CA LEU A 752 -91.34 -2.23 -9.79
C LEU A 752 -92.13 -0.96 -10.14
N GLU A 753 -93.47 -1.05 -10.20
CA GLU A 753 -94.36 0.11 -10.37
C GLU A 753 -94.48 0.98 -9.11
N SER A 754 -94.39 0.40 -7.89
CA SER A 754 -94.43 1.16 -6.64
C SER A 754 -93.12 1.87 -6.32
N SER A 755 -91.98 1.17 -6.44
CA SER A 755 -90.64 1.75 -6.24
C SER A 755 -90.36 2.90 -7.21
N ALA A 756 -91.07 2.90 -8.34
CA ALA A 756 -91.01 3.93 -9.36
C ALA A 756 -91.72 5.25 -8.99
N LYS A 757 -92.74 5.21 -8.14
CA LYS A 757 -93.54 6.38 -7.75
C LYS A 757 -92.92 7.15 -6.59
N ASP A 758 -92.31 6.46 -5.63
CA ASP A 758 -91.75 7.08 -4.43
C ASP A 758 -90.50 7.96 -4.71
N GLU A 759 -89.71 7.68 -5.74
CA GLU A 759 -88.53 8.51 -6.11
C GLU A 759 -88.81 9.56 -7.20
N SER A 760 -90.06 9.71 -7.65
CA SER A 760 -90.45 10.80 -8.57
C SER A 760 -90.95 12.06 -7.83
N LEU A 761 -90.93 12.02 -6.50
CA LEU A 761 -91.40 13.06 -5.57
C LEU A 761 -90.26 13.73 -4.75
N GLU A 762 -89.01 13.32 -4.98
CA GLU A 762 -87.78 14.06 -4.61
C GLU A 762 -87.03 14.47 -5.88
#